data_AF-X0PU62-F1
#
_entry.id   AF-X0PU62-F1
#
_cell.length_a   1.000
_cell.length_b   1.000
_cell.length_c   1.000
_cell.angle_alpha   90.00
_cell.angle_beta   90.00
_cell.angle_gamma   90.00
#
_symmetry.space_group_name_H-M   'P 1'
#
loop_
_entity.id
_entity.type
_entity.pdbx_description
1 polymer ?
#
loop_
_entity_poly.entity_id
_entity_poly.type
_entity_poly.pdbx_seq_one_letter_code
_entity_poly.pdbx_strand_id
1 'polypeptide(L)'
;MPGELSVQLDGRVLSVSNTGTPLDEPGVQALVALRASNKSGTTVGRYGVGFTAVLSVSDEVELRSTSGSVLFSGERTRSELRALDGADPGADVPALRLAWPTENRPAAGAASEVVLTLREDVDGESMLAYMAREAPDLLLELPALVSITVGDKQFRRRERPLDSGLTEVAIGDDRWWQYESGRARWLVPVRDGVVSPVTEDVLRAPTRSDEELSIPAILVADIAMQPDRRRILPGAAIAELASGYAEFVAAVPPEQRLSLVPVPAFARSEVDSALRDHLVTELREQPWLPTVGGTNKAPVRASVVPGLTEELAELLAEIVDGLVVPDLSGPRWAPALAAVDAHRLGLARLTELLSGIERAPSWWQRLYAALEPLAVDALAAEELASIPVPLSDGRTVTGPRTVLLGHDIDGVLGVDWTRLVHPDAAHPLLSRLGAKTATAVDLLSDPALRAEIEDLDPDDAAAAEELSTAVLALAGRVDPGTLPSWLGQLPLPDVDGELRGADELLLPGAPLAEVLVDDSPFTGVDVAFAARVGEDALRAVGVGWGFTVLRAELPTGPDHDLDDEDRWWDTLDDDPDEIGAVRDLDLVDEDRWPQALTMLARDPSTRPLLADRAGYTVWWLRHNAEVDGQVLGLLRDPADETFAGLLDPVEHPESAVFAAALAPSTVDSPELAQLLLDRLADPDRQPSPAVIARAHSLLAAAAAAHFLDLEEIHLPEHVRGLTGALVDPGDALVLDAPWLAAAVPRERLVVGSLDTAEALADLLDLPLASAAIRGTVTGSGRASSWDREPAAVLAFAALGRDLPHGPVVVHPRLTVKLTGAVDTEIAVPWWVDEQGTTHCSESWAEGTWGAAGVV
;
A
#
# COMPACT_ATOMS: atom_id res chain seq x y z
N MET A 1 20.07 39.89 66.42
CA MET A 1 20.89 38.70 66.79
C MET A 1 20.17 37.48 66.24
N PRO A 2 20.88 36.53 65.63
CA PRO A 2 20.28 35.25 65.26
C PRO A 2 19.76 34.55 66.54
N GLY A 3 18.52 34.07 66.51
CA GLY A 3 17.92 33.36 67.63
C GLY A 3 18.54 31.98 67.78
N GLU A 4 19.01 31.66 68.98
CA GLU A 4 19.50 30.34 69.35
C GLU A 4 18.72 29.87 70.58
N LEU A 5 18.32 28.60 70.57
CA LEU A 5 17.57 27.96 71.64
C LEU A 5 18.30 26.69 72.10
N SER A 6 18.40 26.46 73.40
CA SER A 6 19.03 25.27 73.97
C SER A 6 18.14 24.65 75.04
N VAL A 7 17.83 23.37 74.88
CA VAL A 7 17.06 22.53 75.79
C VAL A 7 17.98 21.52 76.45
N GLN A 8 18.00 21.49 77.79
CA GLN A 8 18.79 20.54 78.58
C GLN A 8 17.92 19.89 79.65
N LEU A 9 18.19 18.62 79.95
CA LEU A 9 17.53 17.87 81.00
C LEU A 9 18.59 17.39 82.01
N ASP A 10 18.42 17.76 83.27
CA ASP A 10 19.24 17.27 84.38
C ASP A 10 18.33 16.65 85.46
N GLY A 11 18.27 15.32 85.49
CA GLY A 11 17.33 14.57 86.32
C GLY A 11 15.88 14.90 85.97
N ARG A 12 15.20 15.67 86.84
CA ARG A 12 13.82 16.15 86.61
C ARG A 12 13.75 17.63 86.22
N VAL A 13 14.89 18.28 86.03
CA VAL A 13 14.93 19.71 85.72
C VAL A 13 15.13 19.88 84.22
N LEU A 14 14.10 20.36 83.52
CA LEU A 14 14.18 20.71 82.11
C LEU A 14 14.42 22.21 81.99
N SER A 15 15.54 22.62 81.38
CA SER A 15 15.84 24.01 81.09
C SER A 15 15.75 24.32 79.59
N VAL A 16 15.11 25.43 79.24
CA VAL A 16 14.94 25.95 77.88
C VAL A 16 15.47 27.37 77.84
N SER A 17 16.68 27.55 77.33
CA SER A 17 17.39 28.82 77.25
C SER A 17 17.35 29.40 75.84
N ASN A 18 17.28 30.72 75.69
CA ASN A 18 17.31 31.38 74.39
C ASN A 18 18.07 32.73 74.39
N THR A 19 18.59 33.12 73.23
CA THR A 19 19.30 34.38 72.99
C THR A 19 18.39 35.55 72.58
N GLY A 20 17.07 35.38 72.76
CA GLY A 20 16.05 36.34 72.36
C GLY A 20 15.98 37.58 73.25
N THR A 21 14.78 38.14 73.44
CA THR A 21 14.61 39.32 74.28
C THR A 21 14.53 38.92 75.77
N PRO A 22 15.24 39.64 76.67
CA PRO A 22 15.07 39.48 78.11
C PRO A 22 13.61 39.70 78.57
N LEU A 23 13.22 39.06 79.66
CA LEU A 23 11.92 39.28 80.33
C LEU A 23 11.78 40.74 80.78
N ASP A 24 10.66 41.38 80.50
CA ASP A 24 10.37 42.76 80.92
C ASP A 24 9.17 42.81 81.88
N GLU A 25 8.98 43.95 82.55
CA GLU A 25 7.86 44.15 83.47
C GLU A 25 6.49 43.89 82.80
N PRO A 26 6.20 44.39 81.58
CA PRO A 26 4.97 44.03 80.86
C PRO A 26 4.84 42.52 80.60
N GLY A 27 5.94 41.82 80.34
CA GLY A 27 5.95 40.37 80.15
C GLY A 27 5.55 39.61 81.42
N VAL A 28 6.08 40.00 82.58
CA VAL A 28 5.66 39.42 83.88
C VAL A 28 4.18 39.69 84.15
N GLN A 29 3.72 40.92 83.91
CA GLN A 29 2.31 41.28 84.07
C GLN A 29 1.40 40.44 83.16
N ALA A 30 1.81 40.19 81.93
CA ALA A 30 1.07 39.37 80.98
C ALA A 30 1.01 37.88 81.41
N LEU A 31 2.10 37.33 81.95
CA LEU A 31 2.16 35.95 82.45
C LEU A 31 1.24 35.72 83.66
N VAL A 32 1.10 36.72 84.54
CA VAL A 32 0.27 36.65 85.75
C VAL A 32 -1.20 36.96 85.48
N ALA A 33 -1.52 37.64 84.36
CA ALA A 33 -2.88 38.08 84.04
C ALA A 33 -3.78 36.95 83.50
N LEU A 34 -5.06 36.96 83.88
CA LEU A 34 -6.06 35.93 83.51
C LEU A 34 -6.61 36.18 82.09
N ARG A 35 -6.58 37.44 81.61
CA ARG A 35 -7.28 37.88 80.39
C ARG A 35 -7.04 39.34 79.95
N ALA A 36 -5.81 39.87 80.02
CA ALA A 36 -5.55 41.23 79.52
C ALA A 36 -4.16 41.36 78.88
N SER A 37 -4.11 41.40 77.56
CA SER A 37 -2.99 42.00 76.82
C SER A 37 -3.48 43.29 76.20
N ASN A 38 -2.96 44.43 76.65
CA ASN A 38 -3.06 45.68 75.88
C ASN A 38 -2.32 45.48 74.55
N LYS A 39 -2.96 45.78 73.41
CA LYS A 39 -2.33 45.72 72.08
C LYS A 39 -2.01 47.12 71.58
N SER A 40 -0.76 47.34 71.19
CA SER A 40 -0.37 48.31 70.17
C SER A 40 0.83 47.75 69.41
N GLY A 41 0.60 47.21 68.21
CA GLY A 41 1.66 46.82 67.26
C GLY A 41 1.66 45.36 66.78
N THR A 42 2.16 45.17 65.55
CA THR A 42 2.31 43.95 64.74
C THR A 42 3.41 43.00 65.26
N THR A 43 3.44 42.72 66.55
CA THR A 43 4.39 41.76 67.15
C THR A 43 3.62 40.57 67.69
N VAL A 44 4.08 39.35 67.37
CA VAL A 44 3.55 38.08 67.89
C VAL A 44 3.31 38.20 69.39
N GLY A 45 2.10 37.84 69.84
CA GLY A 45 1.62 38.02 71.22
C GLY A 45 2.67 37.56 72.23
N ARG A 46 3.24 38.53 72.95
CA ARG A 46 4.52 38.35 73.63
C ARG A 46 4.47 37.33 74.78
N TYR A 47 3.33 37.17 75.46
CA TYR A 47 3.20 36.27 76.63
C TYR A 47 1.74 35.88 76.96
N GLY A 48 0.98 35.34 76.02
CA GLY A 48 -0.45 35.04 76.25
C GLY A 48 -0.90 33.70 75.67
N VAL A 49 -1.67 32.95 76.46
CA VAL A 49 -2.35 31.66 76.19
C VAL A 49 -1.48 30.41 76.07
N GLY A 50 -0.30 30.47 75.43
CA GLY A 50 0.54 29.27 75.24
C GLY A 50 1.37 28.86 76.47
N PHE A 51 1.81 29.82 77.28
CA PHE A 51 2.73 29.54 78.40
C PHE A 51 2.10 28.68 79.50
N THR A 52 0.77 28.71 79.69
CA THR A 52 0.08 27.87 80.68
C THR A 52 0.22 26.38 80.39
N ALA A 53 0.60 25.99 79.17
CA ALA A 53 0.86 24.60 78.80
C ALA A 53 1.99 23.97 79.63
N VAL A 54 2.92 24.76 80.19
CA VAL A 54 3.98 24.23 81.08
C VAL A 54 3.41 23.58 82.35
N LEU A 55 2.20 23.97 82.79
CA LEU A 55 1.52 23.36 83.93
C LEU A 55 1.04 21.93 83.66
N SER A 56 1.05 21.49 82.40
CA SER A 56 0.81 20.09 82.05
C SER A 56 1.97 19.17 82.42
N VAL A 57 3.15 19.73 82.73
CA VAL A 57 4.36 18.95 83.03
C VAL A 57 5.07 19.37 84.31
N SER A 58 4.81 20.56 84.84
CA SER A 58 5.47 21.09 86.04
C SER A 58 4.56 21.99 86.87
N ASP A 59 4.61 21.85 88.20
CA ASP A 59 3.98 22.77 89.15
C ASP A 59 4.98 23.83 89.69
N GLU A 60 6.26 23.72 89.30
CA GLU A 60 7.37 24.59 89.69
C GLU A 60 8.07 25.12 88.43
N VAL A 61 7.81 26.39 88.09
CA VAL A 61 8.22 27.02 86.84
C VAL A 61 9.04 28.25 87.16
N GLU A 62 10.32 28.23 86.86
CA GLU A 62 11.21 29.37 87.05
C GLU A 62 11.54 30.01 85.70
N LEU A 63 11.37 31.33 85.60
CA LEU A 63 11.77 32.14 84.46
C LEU A 63 12.97 32.98 84.87
N ARG A 64 14.13 32.63 84.34
CA ARG A 64 15.39 33.34 84.58
C ARG A 64 15.66 34.29 83.44
N SER A 65 16.01 35.54 83.74
CA SER A 65 16.34 36.53 82.71
C SER A 65 17.45 37.46 83.19
N THR A 66 18.22 38.00 82.25
CA THR A 66 19.28 38.98 82.52
C THR A 66 18.79 40.27 83.18
N SER A 67 17.50 40.60 83.02
CA SER A 67 16.79 41.76 83.57
C SER A 67 16.09 41.51 84.91
N GLY A 68 15.95 40.24 85.34
CA GLY A 68 15.24 39.84 86.56
C GLY A 68 14.51 38.50 86.40
N SER A 69 14.50 37.70 87.46
CA SER A 69 13.99 36.32 87.42
C SER A 69 12.81 36.13 88.38
N VAL A 70 11.87 35.26 87.99
CA VAL A 70 10.67 34.96 88.77
C VAL A 70 10.40 33.46 88.84
N LEU A 71 9.90 33.01 89.97
CA LEU A 71 9.43 31.65 90.22
C LEU A 71 7.91 31.66 90.34
N PHE A 72 7.28 30.66 89.73
CA PHE A 72 5.91 30.25 89.96
C PHE A 72 5.92 28.87 90.62
N SER A 73 5.26 28.74 91.77
CA SER A 73 5.27 27.55 92.59
C SER A 73 3.85 27.21 93.04
N GLY A 74 3.36 26.04 92.65
CA GLY A 74 2.10 25.51 93.13
C GLY A 74 2.09 25.39 94.66
N GLU A 75 3.18 24.91 95.26
CA GLU A 75 3.24 24.72 96.72
C GLU A 75 3.28 26.04 97.49
N ARG A 76 4.01 27.06 97.00
CA ARG A 76 3.96 28.40 97.60
C ARG A 76 2.60 29.05 97.41
N THR A 77 1.97 28.88 96.25
CA THR A 77 0.61 29.38 96.00
C THR A 77 -0.38 28.75 96.98
N ARG A 78 -0.29 27.42 97.18
CA ARG A 78 -1.09 26.67 98.14
C ARG A 78 -0.86 27.16 99.57
N SER A 79 0.40 27.43 99.94
CA SER A 79 0.75 27.94 101.26
C SER A 79 0.17 29.33 101.53
N GLU A 80 0.25 30.26 100.57
CA GLU A 80 -0.35 31.60 100.66
C GLU A 80 -1.88 31.52 100.75
N LEU A 81 -2.53 30.66 99.96
CA LEU A 81 -3.99 30.47 100.01
C LEU A 81 -4.44 29.84 101.34
N ARG A 82 -3.72 28.85 101.86
CA ARG A 82 -3.98 28.26 103.18
C ARG A 82 -3.81 29.30 104.30
N ALA A 83 -2.81 30.18 104.20
CA ALA A 83 -2.60 31.25 105.17
C ALA A 83 -3.73 32.31 105.15
N LEU A 84 -4.37 32.52 104.00
CA LEU A 84 -5.47 33.47 103.83
C LEU A 84 -6.82 32.93 104.33
N ASP A 85 -7.18 31.69 103.98
CA ASP A 85 -8.56 31.18 104.13
C ASP A 85 -8.68 29.95 105.07
N GLY A 86 -7.56 29.44 105.60
CA GLY A 86 -7.51 28.36 106.59
C GLY A 86 -7.92 26.96 106.10
N ALA A 87 -8.50 26.84 104.90
CA ALA A 87 -8.85 25.59 104.24
C ALA A 87 -7.78 25.14 103.25
N ASP A 88 -7.64 23.83 103.04
CA ASP A 88 -6.78 23.29 101.99
C ASP A 88 -7.43 23.53 100.62
N PRO A 89 -6.83 24.32 99.71
CA PRO A 89 -7.44 24.66 98.42
C PRO A 89 -7.51 23.47 97.44
N GLY A 90 -7.02 22.29 97.85
CA GLY A 90 -7.03 21.07 97.04
C GLY A 90 -5.81 20.93 96.12
N ALA A 91 -5.90 19.98 95.19
CA ALA A 91 -4.82 19.67 94.25
C ALA A 91 -4.59 20.80 93.24
N ASP A 92 -5.66 21.39 92.70
CA ASP A 92 -5.58 22.44 91.69
C ASP A 92 -5.45 23.84 92.31
N VAL A 93 -4.25 24.41 92.22
CA VAL A 93 -3.97 25.80 92.59
C VAL A 93 -3.48 26.58 91.36
N PRO A 94 -3.81 27.88 91.24
CA PRO A 94 -3.46 28.64 90.05
C PRO A 94 -1.98 29.09 90.11
N ALA A 95 -1.06 28.14 89.89
CA ALA A 95 0.38 28.29 90.13
C ALA A 95 1.04 29.48 89.41
N LEU A 96 0.51 29.91 88.26
CA LEU A 96 1.03 31.06 87.49
C LEU A 96 0.48 32.42 87.95
N ARG A 97 -0.19 32.53 89.11
CA ARG A 97 -0.77 33.79 89.61
C ARG A 97 0.14 34.62 90.49
N LEU A 98 1.06 33.96 91.19
CA LEU A 98 1.95 34.63 92.11
C LEU A 98 3.37 34.44 91.59
N ALA A 99 4.02 35.54 91.22
CA ALA A 99 5.40 35.55 90.77
C ALA A 99 6.29 35.95 91.94
N TRP A 100 7.14 35.03 92.42
CA TRP A 100 8.13 35.32 93.46
C TRP A 100 9.47 35.69 92.80
N PRO A 101 10.15 36.77 93.21
CA PRO A 101 11.46 37.09 92.67
C PRO A 101 12.49 36.02 93.04
N THR A 102 13.41 35.70 92.12
CA THR A 102 14.59 34.85 92.38
C THR A 102 15.88 35.54 91.95
N GLU A 103 17.00 35.18 92.59
CA GLU A 103 18.33 35.71 92.24
C GLU A 103 19.04 34.88 91.17
N ASN A 104 18.44 33.76 90.75
CA ASN A 104 19.00 32.86 89.75
C ASN A 104 19.10 33.56 88.39
N ARG A 105 20.22 33.39 87.70
CA ARG A 105 20.46 33.96 86.37
C ARG A 105 20.28 32.89 85.29
N PRO A 106 19.93 33.28 84.05
CA PRO A 106 19.86 32.33 82.95
C PRO A 106 21.24 31.71 82.68
N ALA A 107 21.25 30.54 82.03
CA ALA A 107 22.47 29.89 81.53
C ALA A 107 23.40 30.87 80.79
N ALA A 108 24.71 30.64 80.89
CA ALA A 108 25.71 31.54 80.30
C ALA A 108 25.49 31.75 78.79
N GLY A 109 25.39 33.01 78.37
CA GLY A 109 25.12 33.39 76.98
C GLY A 109 23.63 33.49 76.60
N ALA A 110 22.71 33.02 77.45
CA ALA A 110 21.28 33.16 77.24
C ALA A 110 20.75 34.50 77.80
N ALA A 111 19.78 35.08 77.10
CA ALA A 111 19.06 36.28 77.54
C ALA A 111 17.94 35.92 78.52
N SER A 112 17.28 34.79 78.26
CA SER A 112 16.14 34.25 79.01
C SER A 112 16.23 32.72 79.09
N GLU A 113 15.80 32.12 80.19
CA GLU A 113 15.78 30.67 80.43
C GLU A 113 14.52 30.28 81.20
N VAL A 114 13.79 29.27 80.70
CA VAL A 114 12.64 28.66 81.38
C VAL A 114 13.11 27.36 82.01
N VAL A 115 12.96 27.21 83.32
CA VAL A 115 13.37 26.03 84.07
C VAL A 115 12.14 25.39 84.71
N LEU A 116 11.89 24.12 84.37
CA LEU A 116 10.72 23.36 84.81
C LEU A 116 11.19 22.20 85.67
N THR A 117 10.65 22.07 86.89
CA THR A 117 10.83 20.86 87.69
C THR A 117 9.71 19.88 87.36
N LEU A 118 9.99 18.92 86.48
CA LEU A 118 9.01 17.98 85.97
C LEU A 118 8.35 17.15 87.08
N ARG A 119 7.04 16.93 86.97
CA ARG A 119 6.31 16.03 87.87
C ARG A 119 6.82 14.59 87.74
N GLU A 120 6.60 13.79 88.78
CA GLU A 120 7.11 12.40 88.84
C GLU A 120 6.50 11.49 87.77
N ASP A 121 5.31 11.82 87.26
CA ASP A 121 4.61 11.10 86.20
C ASP A 121 5.06 11.48 84.77
N VAL A 122 5.93 12.48 84.63
CA VAL A 122 6.41 12.98 83.34
C VAL A 122 7.76 12.36 82.99
N ASP A 123 7.81 11.69 81.83
CA ASP A 123 9.06 11.19 81.26
C ASP A 123 9.81 12.31 80.51
N GLY A 124 10.83 12.87 81.17
CA GLY A 124 11.66 13.94 80.62
C GLY A 124 12.47 13.52 79.40
N GLU A 125 12.95 12.26 79.33
CA GLU A 125 13.74 11.78 78.19
C GLU A 125 12.86 11.65 76.94
N SER A 126 11.64 11.12 77.10
CA SER A 126 10.65 11.10 76.01
C SER A 126 10.26 12.50 75.54
N MET A 127 10.14 13.47 76.45
CA MET A 127 9.88 14.87 76.11
C MET A 127 11.05 15.51 75.34
N LEU A 128 12.29 15.24 75.77
CA LEU A 128 13.50 15.70 75.08
C LEU A 128 13.61 15.10 73.67
N ALA A 129 13.33 13.81 73.53
CA ALA A 129 13.28 13.12 72.23
C ALA A 129 12.16 13.65 71.32
N TYR A 130 11.01 14.05 71.88
CA TYR A 130 9.95 14.73 71.14
C TYR A 130 10.41 16.11 70.65
N MET A 131 10.98 16.94 71.54
CA MET A 131 11.51 18.26 71.16
C MET A 131 12.59 18.19 70.08
N ALA A 132 13.46 17.17 70.13
CA ALA A 132 14.47 16.95 69.10
C ALA A 132 13.86 16.62 67.73
N ARG A 133 12.71 15.94 67.67
CA ARG A 133 11.98 15.67 66.41
C ARG A 133 11.28 16.92 65.85
N GLU A 134 10.81 17.80 66.73
CA GLU A 134 10.12 19.05 66.35
C GLU A 134 11.09 20.17 65.94
N ALA A 135 12.37 20.06 66.31
CA ALA A 135 13.35 21.12 66.09
C ALA A 135 13.50 21.54 64.61
N PRO A 136 13.56 20.62 63.61
CA PRO A 136 13.61 21.02 62.21
C PRO A 136 12.39 21.82 61.76
N ASP A 137 11.17 21.39 62.14
CA ASP A 137 9.93 22.10 61.79
C ASP A 137 9.91 23.53 62.35
N LEU A 138 10.29 23.71 63.62
CA LEU A 138 10.38 25.03 64.24
C LEU A 138 11.39 25.95 63.54
N LEU A 139 12.50 25.40 63.06
CA LEU A 139 13.51 26.13 62.27
C LEU A 139 13.00 26.53 60.87
N LEU A 140 12.04 25.80 60.29
CA LEU A 140 11.37 26.21 59.04
C LEU A 140 10.32 27.30 59.30
N GLU A 141 9.55 27.14 60.38
CA GLU A 141 8.47 28.04 60.79
C GLU A 141 8.97 29.43 61.19
N LEU A 142 10.10 29.50 61.90
CA LEU A 142 10.63 30.71 62.52
C LEU A 142 11.99 31.11 61.91
N PRO A 143 12.03 31.94 60.86
CA PRO A 143 13.27 32.36 60.19
C PRO A 143 14.31 33.01 61.11
N ALA A 144 13.84 33.70 62.15
CA ALA A 144 14.69 34.36 63.12
C ALA A 144 15.45 33.37 64.03
N LEU A 145 14.97 32.13 64.15
CA LEU A 145 15.60 31.05 64.92
C LEU A 145 16.55 30.28 63.98
N VAL A 146 17.85 30.34 64.24
CA VAL A 146 18.87 29.73 63.38
C VAL A 146 19.44 28.43 63.94
N SER A 147 19.31 28.18 65.24
CA SER A 147 19.85 26.98 65.88
C SER A 147 18.98 26.54 67.07
N ILE A 148 18.77 25.23 67.17
CA ILE A 148 18.17 24.57 68.33
C ILE A 148 19.12 23.46 68.80
N THR A 149 19.52 23.48 70.06
CA THR A 149 20.26 22.40 70.71
C THR A 149 19.34 21.67 71.66
N VAL A 150 19.25 20.35 71.59
CA VAL A 150 18.40 19.51 72.45
C VAL A 150 19.26 18.37 73.00
N GLY A 151 19.61 18.44 74.29
CA GLY A 151 20.63 17.56 74.87
C GLY A 151 21.96 17.69 74.11
N ASP A 152 22.45 16.57 73.57
CA ASP A 152 23.67 16.51 72.77
C ASP A 152 23.46 16.78 71.27
N LYS A 153 22.21 16.91 70.81
CA LYS A 153 21.89 17.10 69.38
C LYS A 153 21.79 18.59 69.05
N GLN A 154 22.43 19.01 67.97
CA GLN A 154 22.34 20.37 67.45
C GLN A 154 21.72 20.39 66.05
N PHE A 155 20.68 21.19 65.89
CA PHE A 155 20.02 21.48 64.63
C PHE A 155 20.31 22.93 64.25
N ARG A 156 20.82 23.14 63.04
CA ARG A 156 21.17 24.48 62.55
C ARG A 156 20.58 24.69 61.16
N ARG A 157 19.88 25.81 61.01
CA ARG A 157 19.34 26.32 59.75
C ARG A 157 20.45 27.05 58.99
N ARG A 158 20.62 26.71 57.72
CA ARG A 158 21.47 27.45 56.77
C ARG A 158 20.65 27.78 55.53
N GLU A 159 20.88 28.94 54.96
CA GLU A 159 20.22 29.39 53.74
C GLU A 159 21.25 29.64 52.65
N ARG A 160 20.90 29.30 51.41
CA ARG A 160 21.69 29.58 50.22
C ARG A 160 20.77 30.00 49.07
N PRO A 161 20.88 31.22 48.54
CA PRO A 161 20.10 31.63 47.37
C PRO A 161 20.53 30.81 46.14
N LEU A 162 19.58 30.53 45.24
CA LEU A 162 19.78 29.84 43.97
C LEU A 162 19.51 30.81 42.81
N ASP A 163 20.11 30.54 41.65
CA ASP A 163 20.00 31.40 40.46
C ASP A 163 18.56 31.48 39.90
N SER A 164 17.70 30.53 40.25
CA SER A 164 16.28 30.52 39.85
C SER A 164 15.39 31.45 40.67
N GLY A 165 15.93 32.11 41.71
CA GLY A 165 15.15 32.93 42.66
C GLY A 165 14.64 32.15 43.88
N LEU A 166 14.86 30.83 43.92
CA LEU A 166 14.61 30.00 45.11
C LEU A 166 15.71 30.22 46.17
N THR A 167 15.37 29.95 47.43
CA THR A 167 16.34 29.85 48.53
C THR A 167 16.40 28.42 49.03
N GLU A 168 17.56 27.79 48.97
CA GLU A 168 17.78 26.48 49.59
C GLU A 168 17.94 26.64 51.10
N VAL A 169 17.06 26.00 51.86
CA VAL A 169 17.11 25.89 53.32
C VAL A 169 17.64 24.51 53.68
N ALA A 170 18.66 24.47 54.53
CA ALA A 170 19.32 23.25 54.97
C ALA A 170 19.28 23.13 56.50
N ILE A 171 18.77 22.00 57.01
CA ILE A 171 18.77 21.65 58.43
C ILE A 171 19.26 20.21 58.55
N GLY A 172 20.46 20.01 59.11
CA GLY A 172 21.10 18.69 59.09
C GLY A 172 21.36 18.22 57.66
N ASP A 173 20.87 17.04 57.30
CA ASP A 173 20.95 16.48 55.95
C ASP A 173 19.74 16.83 55.08
N ASP A 174 18.65 17.31 55.69
CA ASP A 174 17.43 17.67 54.98
C ASP A 174 17.57 19.01 54.26
N ARG A 175 16.95 19.10 53.08
CA ARG A 175 16.97 20.28 52.21
C ARG A 175 15.56 20.63 51.78
N TRP A 176 15.29 21.92 51.67
CA TRP A 176 14.06 22.47 51.12
C TRP A 176 14.38 23.59 50.15
N TRP A 177 13.58 23.75 49.10
CA TRP A 177 13.55 24.96 48.31
C TRP A 177 12.41 25.85 48.78
N GLN A 178 12.77 27.07 49.17
CA GLN A 178 11.88 28.09 49.68
C GLN A 178 11.65 29.18 48.62
N TYR A 179 10.41 29.66 48.52
CA TYR A 179 10.03 30.86 47.80
C TYR A 179 9.14 31.74 48.68
N GLU A 180 9.38 33.04 48.68
CA GLU A 180 8.61 34.00 49.46
C GLU A 180 7.73 34.82 48.51
N SER A 181 6.41 34.79 48.71
CA SER A 181 5.45 35.51 47.89
C SER A 181 4.42 36.25 48.75
N GLY A 182 4.61 37.56 48.91
CA GLY A 182 3.69 38.42 49.67
C GLY A 182 3.49 37.95 51.11
N ARG A 183 2.37 37.24 51.36
CA ARG A 183 1.98 36.71 52.68
C ARG A 183 2.29 35.22 52.87
N ALA A 184 2.85 34.54 51.87
CA ALA A 184 3.16 33.12 51.92
C ALA A 184 4.67 32.86 51.78
N ARG A 185 5.15 31.88 52.53
CA ARG A 185 6.44 31.22 52.30
C ARG A 185 6.17 29.78 51.94
N TRP A 186 6.50 29.43 50.71
CA TRP A 186 6.34 28.10 50.15
C TRP A 186 7.63 27.33 50.30
N LEU A 187 7.57 26.11 50.83
CA LEU A 187 8.72 25.23 50.92
C LEU A 187 8.38 23.85 50.36
N VAL A 188 9.29 23.29 49.56
CA VAL A 188 9.21 21.90 49.12
C VAL A 188 10.47 21.16 49.52
N PRO A 189 10.38 19.97 50.16
CA PRO A 189 11.54 19.13 50.43
C PRO A 189 12.25 18.74 49.13
N VAL A 190 13.58 18.62 49.17
CA VAL A 190 14.40 18.27 48.00
C VAL A 190 15.32 17.12 48.36
N ARG A 191 15.39 16.11 47.50
CA ARG A 191 16.31 14.97 47.60
C ARG A 191 17.05 14.83 46.28
N ASP A 192 18.37 14.87 46.32
CA ASP A 192 19.24 14.74 45.12
C ASP A 192 18.87 15.71 43.97
N GLY A 193 18.45 16.94 44.31
CA GLY A 193 18.03 17.95 43.33
C GLY A 193 16.62 17.75 42.75
N VAL A 194 15.88 16.76 43.25
CA VAL A 194 14.49 16.49 42.86
C VAL A 194 13.54 16.91 43.97
N VAL A 195 12.51 17.68 43.63
CA VAL A 195 11.46 18.06 44.57
C VAL A 195 10.69 16.81 45.03
N SER A 196 10.39 16.75 46.32
CA SER A 196 9.57 15.73 46.95
C SER A 196 8.30 16.38 47.48
N PRO A 197 7.25 16.50 46.65
CA PRO A 197 5.98 17.11 47.03
C PRO A 197 5.44 16.56 48.34
N VAL A 198 4.90 17.43 49.18
CA VAL A 198 4.29 17.03 50.44
C VAL A 198 2.85 16.62 50.18
N THR A 199 2.44 15.44 50.62
CA THR A 199 1.06 14.96 50.40
C THR A 199 0.14 15.33 51.55
N GLU A 200 0.70 15.55 52.74
CA GLU A 200 -0.01 15.84 53.98
C GLU A 200 0.79 16.84 54.81
N ASP A 201 0.24 18.04 55.03
CA ASP A 201 0.76 19.01 56.01
C ASP A 201 -0.39 19.84 56.57
N VAL A 202 -0.09 20.79 57.45
CA VAL A 202 -1.04 21.77 57.96
C VAL A 202 -0.61 23.18 57.60
N LEU A 203 -1.56 24.12 57.61
CA LEU A 203 -1.23 25.54 57.46
C LEU A 203 -0.43 26.01 58.68
N ARG A 204 0.71 26.67 58.45
CA ARG A 204 1.59 27.18 59.50
C ARG A 204 1.49 28.72 59.57
N ALA A 205 1.16 29.30 60.73
CA ALA A 205 0.97 30.74 60.87
C ALA A 205 1.42 31.32 62.24
N PRO A 206 2.73 31.50 62.48
CA PRO A 206 3.84 30.92 61.72
C PRO A 206 4.10 29.45 62.11
N THR A 207 3.52 28.98 63.21
CA THR A 207 3.60 27.58 63.67
C THR A 207 2.44 26.75 63.15
N ARG A 208 2.57 25.42 63.14
CA ARG A 208 1.50 24.47 62.78
C ARG A 208 0.15 24.79 63.45
N SER A 209 -0.93 24.66 62.67
CA SER A 209 -2.32 24.77 63.10
C SER A 209 -3.06 23.43 62.90
N ASP A 210 -4.36 23.38 63.21
CA ASP A 210 -5.22 22.22 62.96
C ASP A 210 -5.84 22.25 61.53
N GLU A 211 -5.48 23.23 60.69
CA GLU A 211 -5.96 23.31 59.30
C GLU A 211 -5.12 22.40 58.39
N GLU A 212 -5.60 21.18 58.20
CA GLU A 212 -5.00 20.21 57.28
C GLU A 212 -5.07 20.68 55.83
N LEU A 213 -3.96 20.53 55.11
CA LEU A 213 -3.77 20.88 53.71
C LEU A 213 -3.39 19.65 52.89
N SER A 214 -3.85 19.61 51.64
CA SER A 214 -3.53 18.57 50.66
C SER A 214 -2.66 19.07 49.49
N ILE A 215 -2.04 20.24 49.67
CA ILE A 215 -1.26 20.90 48.61
C ILE A 215 0.18 20.36 48.60
N PRO A 216 0.86 20.32 47.43
CA PRO A 216 2.16 19.67 47.25
C PRO A 216 3.36 20.42 47.87
N ALA A 217 3.12 21.35 48.80
CA ALA A 217 4.14 22.20 49.42
C ALA A 217 3.78 22.54 50.87
N ILE A 218 4.81 22.81 51.68
CA ILE A 218 4.67 23.36 53.03
C ILE A 218 4.35 24.86 52.89
N LEU A 219 3.31 25.32 53.58
CA LEU A 219 2.88 26.71 53.60
C LEU A 219 3.09 27.33 54.98
N VAL A 220 3.96 28.34 55.05
CA VAL A 220 4.03 29.25 56.20
C VAL A 220 3.46 30.61 55.82
N ALA A 221 2.29 30.93 56.36
CA ALA A 221 1.48 32.08 55.99
C ALA A 221 1.42 33.15 57.09
N ASP A 222 1.38 34.41 56.67
CA ASP A 222 0.94 35.53 57.50
C ASP A 222 -0.58 35.70 57.36
N ILE A 223 -1.33 35.01 58.22
CA ILE A 223 -2.80 35.02 58.22
C ILE A 223 -3.36 35.13 59.64
N ALA A 224 -4.53 35.77 59.76
CA ALA A 224 -5.19 35.97 61.05
C ALA A 224 -5.70 34.63 61.64
N MET A 225 -5.18 34.26 62.80
CA MET A 225 -5.56 33.05 63.55
C MET A 225 -6.55 33.36 64.68
N GLN A 226 -7.35 32.36 65.08
CA GLN A 226 -8.16 32.43 66.30
C GLN A 226 -7.28 32.56 67.56
N PRO A 227 -7.82 33.00 68.71
CA PRO A 227 -7.03 33.24 69.92
C PRO A 227 -6.24 32.02 70.45
N ASP A 228 -6.73 30.80 70.23
CA ASP A 228 -6.03 29.54 70.57
C ASP A 228 -4.97 29.15 69.54
N ARG A 229 -4.90 29.86 68.42
CA ARG A 229 -4.02 29.67 67.26
C ARG A 229 -4.12 28.29 66.60
N ARG A 230 -5.20 27.54 66.84
CA ARG A 230 -5.43 26.23 66.22
C ARG A 230 -6.17 26.32 64.90
N ARG A 231 -7.04 27.33 64.74
CA ARG A 231 -7.83 27.53 63.52
C ARG A 231 -7.66 28.94 62.98
N ILE A 232 -7.93 29.10 61.69
CA ILE A 232 -7.94 30.42 61.05
C ILE A 232 -9.17 31.21 61.49
N LEU A 233 -9.04 32.53 61.57
CA LEU A 233 -10.16 33.42 61.88
C LEU A 233 -11.16 33.40 60.69
N PRO A 234 -12.47 33.20 60.92
CA PRO A 234 -13.46 33.27 59.85
C PRO A 234 -13.38 34.57 59.05
N GLY A 235 -13.39 34.49 57.72
CA GLY A 235 -13.26 35.64 56.83
C GLY A 235 -11.83 36.12 56.57
N ALA A 236 -10.80 35.39 57.01
CA ALA A 236 -9.43 35.67 56.63
C ALA A 236 -9.22 35.56 55.10
N ALA A 237 -8.33 36.39 54.55
CA ALA A 237 -8.12 36.52 53.12
C ALA A 237 -7.25 35.37 52.54
N ILE A 238 -7.80 34.16 52.47
CA ILE A 238 -7.11 32.96 51.95
C ILE A 238 -6.64 33.15 50.50
N ALA A 239 -7.42 33.87 49.67
CA ALA A 239 -7.07 34.16 48.28
C ALA A 239 -5.73 34.88 48.13
N GLU A 240 -5.37 35.75 49.08
CA GLU A 240 -4.09 36.49 49.05
C GLU A 240 -2.88 35.57 49.27
N LEU A 241 -3.08 34.37 49.83
CA LEU A 241 -2.00 33.40 50.05
C LEU A 241 -1.57 32.71 48.76
N ALA A 242 -2.47 32.55 47.79
CA ALA A 242 -2.15 31.93 46.51
C ALA A 242 -1.15 32.76 45.70
N SER A 243 -1.23 34.10 45.83
CA SER A 243 -0.46 35.06 45.05
C SER A 243 1.05 34.76 45.06
N GLY A 244 1.59 34.53 43.86
CA GLY A 244 2.99 34.22 43.59
C GLY A 244 3.33 32.73 43.62
N TYR A 245 2.35 31.85 43.81
CA TYR A 245 2.57 30.40 43.73
C TYR A 245 2.98 29.96 42.32
N ALA A 246 2.44 30.58 41.27
CA ALA A 246 2.87 30.25 39.91
C ALA A 246 4.33 30.64 39.63
N GLU A 247 4.82 31.73 40.24
CA GLU A 247 6.23 32.13 40.17
C GLU A 247 7.13 31.15 40.91
N PHE A 248 6.68 30.66 42.08
CA PHE A 248 7.35 29.57 42.80
C PHE A 248 7.49 28.32 41.91
N VAL A 249 6.40 27.90 41.26
CA VAL A 249 6.43 26.75 40.33
C VAL A 249 7.33 27.04 39.13
N ALA A 250 7.33 28.25 38.58
CA ALA A 250 8.21 28.63 37.47
C ALA A 250 9.71 28.60 37.84
N ALA A 251 10.05 28.88 39.10
CA ALA A 251 11.41 28.87 39.61
C ALA A 251 12.00 27.45 39.84
N VAL A 252 11.16 26.42 39.82
CA VAL A 252 11.57 25.01 39.87
C VAL A 252 12.01 24.53 38.47
N PRO A 253 12.96 23.58 38.36
CA PRO A 253 13.38 23.02 37.08
C PRO A 253 12.18 22.56 36.22
N PRO A 254 12.18 22.88 34.90
CA PRO A 254 11.05 22.64 33.98
C PRO A 254 10.40 21.27 34.09
N GLU A 255 11.22 20.21 34.15
CA GLU A 255 10.82 18.81 34.17
C GLU A 255 10.12 18.38 35.47
N GLN A 256 10.19 19.21 36.52
CA GLN A 256 9.66 18.91 37.86
C GLN A 256 8.43 19.76 38.21
N ARG A 257 8.14 20.83 37.48
CA ARG A 257 7.11 21.83 37.82
C ARG A 257 5.72 21.24 38.03
N LEU A 258 5.34 20.28 37.19
CA LEU A 258 4.02 19.62 37.26
C LEU A 258 3.79 18.81 38.53
N SER A 259 4.85 18.45 39.27
CA SER A 259 4.73 17.79 40.57
C SER A 259 4.19 18.71 41.68
N LEU A 260 4.21 20.02 41.46
CA LEU A 260 3.70 21.04 42.38
C LEU A 260 2.30 21.53 42.03
N VAL A 261 1.65 20.93 41.04
CA VAL A 261 0.25 21.21 40.71
C VAL A 261 -0.65 20.42 41.66
N PRO A 262 -1.55 21.07 42.42
CA PRO A 262 -2.53 20.36 43.21
C PRO A 262 -3.48 19.57 42.31
N VAL A 263 -3.39 18.23 42.34
CA VAL A 263 -4.33 17.36 41.63
C VAL A 263 -5.67 17.28 42.39
N PRO A 264 -6.80 17.07 41.70
CA PRO A 264 -8.10 16.91 42.36
C PRO A 264 -8.06 15.79 43.41
N ALA A 265 -8.40 16.14 44.65
CA ALA A 265 -8.45 15.23 45.79
C ALA A 265 -9.59 15.63 46.73
N PHE A 266 -9.95 14.75 47.66
CA PHE A 266 -10.91 15.11 48.72
C PHE A 266 -10.33 16.23 49.57
N ALA A 267 -11.10 17.31 49.72
CA ALA A 267 -10.72 18.42 50.59
C ALA A 267 -10.60 17.93 52.05
N ARG A 268 -9.51 18.31 52.70
CA ARG A 268 -9.23 17.96 54.11
C ARG A 268 -9.85 18.95 55.08
N SER A 269 -10.09 20.18 54.63
CA SER A 269 -10.77 21.25 55.35
C SER A 269 -11.41 22.25 54.37
N GLU A 270 -12.29 23.14 54.86
CA GLU A 270 -12.84 24.23 54.04
C GLU A 270 -11.73 25.19 53.56
N VAL A 271 -10.74 25.43 54.42
CA VAL A 271 -9.56 26.25 54.12
C VAL A 271 -8.75 25.63 53.00
N ASP A 272 -8.51 24.33 53.06
CA ASP A 272 -7.78 23.56 52.05
C ASP A 272 -8.50 23.57 50.70
N SER A 273 -9.84 23.42 50.68
CA SER A 273 -10.62 23.56 49.45
C SER A 273 -10.45 24.94 48.83
N ALA A 274 -10.66 26.00 49.62
CA ALA A 274 -10.58 27.37 49.13
C ALA A 274 -9.16 27.72 48.63
N LEU A 275 -8.12 27.31 49.38
CA LEU A 275 -6.74 27.53 48.99
C LEU A 275 -6.40 26.79 47.69
N ARG A 276 -6.77 25.52 47.57
CA ARG A 276 -6.53 24.73 46.35
C ARG A 276 -7.16 25.38 45.13
N ASP A 277 -8.42 25.83 45.24
CA ASP A 277 -9.14 26.47 44.14
C ASP A 277 -8.42 27.76 43.68
N HIS A 278 -7.92 28.55 44.63
CA HIS A 278 -7.14 29.76 44.32
C HIS A 278 -5.77 29.44 43.70
N LEU A 279 -5.06 28.42 44.20
CA LEU A 279 -3.78 27.98 43.63
C LEU A 279 -3.93 27.45 42.21
N VAL A 280 -4.95 26.61 41.96
CA VAL A 280 -5.25 26.10 40.62
C VAL A 280 -5.63 27.23 39.68
N THR A 281 -6.46 28.18 40.13
CA THR A 281 -6.82 29.38 39.34
C THR A 281 -5.58 30.19 38.96
N GLU A 282 -4.66 30.41 39.89
CA GLU A 282 -3.42 31.14 39.59
C GLU A 282 -2.51 30.37 38.63
N LEU A 283 -2.29 29.08 38.88
CA LEU A 283 -1.50 28.23 37.99
C LEU A 283 -2.10 28.18 36.58
N ARG A 284 -3.42 28.19 36.46
CA ARG A 284 -4.14 28.18 35.20
C ARG A 284 -3.83 29.43 34.35
N GLU A 285 -3.71 30.59 34.98
CA GLU A 285 -3.60 31.89 34.29
C GLU A 285 -2.17 32.40 34.07
N GLN A 286 -1.20 31.94 34.88
CA GLN A 286 0.17 32.48 34.89
C GLN A 286 1.17 31.66 34.05
N PRO A 287 2.21 32.29 33.45
CA PRO A 287 3.12 31.63 32.52
C PRO A 287 4.27 30.87 33.19
N TRP A 288 4.05 29.61 33.56
CA TRP A 288 5.07 28.74 34.16
C TRP A 288 5.29 27.42 33.40
N LEU A 289 4.37 27.03 32.52
CA LEU A 289 4.41 25.73 31.84
C LEU A 289 5.39 25.78 30.64
N PRO A 290 6.41 24.90 30.58
CA PRO A 290 7.35 24.86 29.46
C PRO A 290 6.68 24.47 28.15
N THR A 291 6.94 25.25 27.09
CA THR A 291 6.50 24.92 25.72
C THR A 291 7.70 24.76 24.79
N VAL A 292 7.47 24.07 23.68
CA VAL A 292 8.37 24.04 22.53
C VAL A 292 8.62 25.48 22.07
N GLY A 293 9.88 25.83 21.80
CA GLY A 293 10.31 27.22 21.56
C GLY A 293 10.83 27.99 22.78
N GLY A 294 10.82 27.39 23.97
CA GLY A 294 11.58 27.87 25.15
C GLY A 294 10.93 29.00 25.95
N THR A 295 9.74 29.46 25.57
CA THR A 295 8.97 30.44 26.36
C THR A 295 7.92 29.73 27.20
N ASN A 296 7.84 30.03 28.49
CA ASN A 296 6.77 29.47 29.32
C ASN A 296 5.43 30.12 28.91
N LYS A 297 4.36 29.33 28.89
CA LYS A 297 2.99 29.80 28.64
C LYS A 297 2.09 29.50 29.84
N ALA A 298 0.98 30.24 29.92
CA ALA A 298 -0.09 29.89 30.84
C ALA A 298 -0.74 28.58 30.37
N PRO A 299 -1.04 27.62 31.26
CA PRO A 299 -1.65 26.34 30.88
C PRO A 299 -2.89 26.47 29.99
N VAL A 300 -3.78 27.45 30.25
CA VAL A 300 -4.97 27.69 29.39
C VAL A 300 -4.66 28.11 27.95
N ARG A 301 -3.43 28.54 27.69
CA ARG A 301 -2.93 28.91 26.36
C ARG A 301 -1.91 27.89 25.86
N ALA A 302 -1.80 26.74 26.52
CA ALA A 302 -0.89 25.68 26.16
C ALA A 302 -1.67 24.48 25.60
N SER A 303 -1.06 23.82 24.63
CA SER A 303 -1.63 22.68 23.94
C SER A 303 -0.80 21.43 24.22
N VAL A 304 -1.45 20.32 24.55
CA VAL A 304 -0.80 19.04 24.87
C VAL A 304 -1.23 18.01 23.85
N VAL A 305 -0.25 17.43 23.14
CA VAL A 305 -0.46 16.27 22.28
C VAL A 305 -0.03 15.02 23.05
N PRO A 306 -0.95 14.11 23.44
CA PRO A 306 -0.58 12.90 24.15
C PRO A 306 0.38 12.04 23.32
N GLY A 307 1.49 11.59 23.93
CA GLY A 307 2.49 10.79 23.23
C GLY A 307 3.40 11.57 22.30
N LEU A 308 3.45 12.91 22.42
CA LEU A 308 4.34 13.78 21.67
C LEU A 308 5.81 13.34 21.82
N THR A 309 6.45 13.07 20.68
CA THR A 309 7.89 12.80 20.58
C THR A 309 8.67 14.09 20.28
N GLU A 310 10.00 14.08 20.43
CA GLU A 310 10.83 15.23 20.06
C GLU A 310 10.70 15.59 18.57
N GLU A 311 10.67 14.58 17.70
CA GLU A 311 10.52 14.78 16.25
C GLU A 311 9.14 15.35 15.88
N LEU A 312 8.06 14.83 16.48
CA LEU A 312 6.72 15.38 16.26
C LEU A 312 6.60 16.79 16.83
N ALA A 313 7.25 17.08 17.96
CA ALA A 313 7.29 18.42 18.54
C ALA A 313 7.97 19.44 17.62
N GLU A 314 9.07 19.06 16.97
CA GLU A 314 9.76 19.90 15.98
C GLU A 314 8.82 20.26 14.82
N LEU A 315 8.14 19.26 14.24
CA LEU A 315 7.25 19.45 13.09
C LEU A 315 6.01 20.29 13.44
N LEU A 316 5.49 20.17 14.66
CA LEU A 316 4.28 20.87 15.10
C LEU A 316 4.55 22.23 15.74
N ALA A 317 5.80 22.58 16.05
CA ALA A 317 6.15 23.82 16.76
C ALA A 317 5.64 25.09 16.08
N GLU A 318 5.64 25.12 14.74
CA GLU A 318 5.16 26.27 13.96
C GLU A 318 3.63 26.28 13.76
N ILE A 319 2.98 25.14 14.02
CA ILE A 319 1.57 24.90 13.68
C ILE A 319 0.69 25.04 14.91
N VAL A 320 1.18 24.57 16.06
CA VAL A 320 0.46 24.56 17.33
C VAL A 320 1.09 25.57 18.30
N ASP A 321 0.42 26.70 18.52
CA ASP A 321 0.87 27.65 19.55
C ASP A 321 0.80 27.04 20.96
N GLY A 322 1.84 27.32 21.75
CA GLY A 322 1.94 26.86 23.13
C GLY A 322 2.05 25.34 23.29
N LEU A 323 2.59 24.61 22.31
CA LEU A 323 2.79 23.17 22.40
C LEU A 323 3.69 22.80 23.59
N VAL A 324 3.18 22.04 24.55
CA VAL A 324 3.93 21.59 25.74
C VAL A 324 5.07 20.65 25.33
N VAL A 325 6.22 20.75 25.99
CA VAL A 325 7.40 19.93 25.65
C VAL A 325 7.12 18.42 25.78
N PRO A 326 7.81 17.55 25.00
CA PRO A 326 7.61 16.10 25.02
C PRO A 326 7.64 15.46 26.41
N ASP A 327 8.64 15.81 27.24
CA ASP A 327 8.85 15.27 28.59
C ASP A 327 7.66 15.45 29.54
N LEU A 328 6.85 16.48 29.26
CA LEU A 328 5.69 16.84 30.07
C LEU A 328 4.36 16.40 29.43
N SER A 329 4.37 15.94 28.16
CA SER A 329 3.16 15.54 27.42
C SER A 329 2.79 14.05 27.57
N GLY A 330 3.49 13.33 28.44
CA GLY A 330 3.25 11.91 28.73
C GLY A 330 2.07 11.65 29.69
N PRO A 331 1.60 10.39 29.78
CA PRO A 331 0.44 10.02 30.58
C PRO A 331 0.62 10.27 32.09
N ARG A 332 1.87 10.25 32.57
CA ARG A 332 2.23 10.56 33.98
C ARG A 332 1.67 11.91 34.44
N TRP A 333 1.69 12.91 33.55
CA TRP A 333 1.36 14.28 33.89
C TRP A 333 -0.06 14.70 33.49
N ALA A 334 -0.80 13.83 32.82
CA ALA A 334 -2.15 14.11 32.34
C ALA A 334 -3.11 14.63 33.44
N PRO A 335 -3.12 14.07 34.68
CA PRO A 335 -3.99 14.61 35.75
C PRO A 335 -3.62 16.04 36.17
N ALA A 336 -2.32 16.36 36.23
CA ALA A 336 -1.84 17.69 36.60
C ALA A 336 -2.16 18.72 35.51
N LEU A 337 -1.91 18.38 34.25
CA LEU A 337 -2.24 19.23 33.10
C LEU A 337 -3.75 19.47 32.97
N ALA A 338 -4.57 18.45 33.24
CA ALA A 338 -6.02 18.59 33.28
C ALA A 338 -6.49 19.49 34.43
N ALA A 339 -5.84 19.43 35.61
CA ALA A 339 -6.20 20.27 36.75
C ALA A 339 -6.05 21.78 36.46
N VAL A 340 -5.10 22.16 35.60
CA VAL A 340 -4.84 23.54 35.20
C VAL A 340 -5.43 23.91 33.83
N ASP A 341 -6.35 23.09 33.30
CA ASP A 341 -7.04 23.31 32.02
C ASP A 341 -6.10 23.51 30.82
N ALA A 342 -5.00 22.74 30.75
CA ALA A 342 -4.18 22.67 29.53
C ALA A 342 -4.95 21.98 28.40
N HIS A 343 -4.92 22.55 27.20
CA HIS A 343 -5.75 22.09 26.09
C HIS A 343 -5.21 20.79 25.48
N ARG A 344 -5.91 19.67 25.70
CA ARG A 344 -5.54 18.40 25.08
C ARG A 344 -5.97 18.37 23.62
N LEU A 345 -5.01 18.23 22.71
CA LEU A 345 -5.22 18.03 21.28
C LEU A 345 -5.22 16.54 20.95
N GLY A 346 -6.33 16.04 20.42
CA GLY A 346 -6.42 14.70 19.83
C GLY A 346 -5.94 14.66 18.38
N LEU A 347 -5.78 13.47 17.80
CA LEU A 347 -5.26 13.32 16.43
C LEU A 347 -6.22 13.94 15.40
N ALA A 348 -7.53 13.83 15.60
CA ALA A 348 -8.52 14.45 14.73
C ALA A 348 -8.34 15.97 14.64
N ARG A 349 -8.23 16.64 15.80
CA ARG A 349 -7.98 18.09 15.84
C ARG A 349 -6.62 18.46 15.25
N LEU A 350 -5.62 17.59 15.38
CA LEU A 350 -4.33 17.78 14.74
C LEU A 350 -4.45 17.76 13.20
N THR A 351 -5.19 16.80 12.63
CA THR A 351 -5.43 16.78 11.18
C THR A 351 -6.17 18.02 10.67
N GLU A 352 -7.13 18.54 11.45
CA GLU A 352 -7.81 19.79 11.12
C GLU A 352 -6.86 20.99 11.09
N LEU A 353 -5.90 21.05 12.03
CA LEU A 353 -4.89 22.11 12.06
C LEU A 353 -3.88 22.00 10.90
N LEU A 354 -3.61 20.78 10.42
CA LEU A 354 -2.74 20.52 9.28
C LEU A 354 -3.41 20.85 7.93
N SER A 355 -4.74 20.93 7.91
CA SER A 355 -5.49 21.22 6.69
C SER A 355 -5.17 22.63 6.15
N GLY A 356 -4.86 22.70 4.85
CA GLY A 356 -4.56 23.96 4.16
C GLY A 356 -3.14 24.50 4.37
N ILE A 357 -2.26 23.75 5.03
CA ILE A 357 -0.84 24.09 5.12
C ILE A 357 -0.12 23.61 3.86
N GLU A 358 0.69 24.49 3.27
CA GLU A 358 1.60 24.13 2.18
C GLU A 358 2.99 23.80 2.74
N ARG A 359 3.46 22.60 2.45
CA ARG A 359 4.80 22.07 2.82
C ARG A 359 5.30 21.15 1.72
N ALA A 360 6.62 20.99 1.63
CA ALA A 360 7.24 20.06 0.69
C ALA A 360 6.80 18.60 0.98
N PRO A 361 6.66 17.74 -0.04
CA PRO A 361 6.33 16.33 0.12
C PRO A 361 7.18 15.57 1.17
N SER A 362 8.49 15.83 1.22
CA SER A 362 9.40 15.22 2.19
C SER A 362 9.11 15.61 3.65
N TRP A 363 8.50 16.78 3.89
CA TRP A 363 8.05 17.19 5.21
C TRP A 363 6.82 16.38 5.65
N TRP A 364 5.90 16.10 4.72
CA TRP A 364 4.73 15.26 5.00
C TRP A 364 5.14 13.82 5.31
N GLN A 365 6.13 13.28 4.59
CA GLN A 365 6.69 11.97 4.88
C GLN A 365 7.22 11.88 6.32
N ARG A 366 8.02 12.88 6.75
CA ARG A 366 8.52 12.96 8.14
C ARG A 366 7.38 13.03 9.15
N LEU A 367 6.31 13.77 8.84
CA LEU A 367 5.12 13.83 9.69
C LEU A 367 4.41 12.47 9.79
N TYR A 368 4.25 11.75 8.67
CA TYR A 368 3.66 10.42 8.68
C TYR A 368 4.50 9.44 9.50
N ALA A 369 5.83 9.49 9.38
CA ALA A 369 6.73 8.69 10.19
C ALA A 369 6.60 9.02 11.69
N ALA A 370 6.51 10.31 12.05
CA ALA A 370 6.35 10.76 13.43
C ALA A 370 4.97 10.42 14.04
N LEU A 371 3.92 10.32 13.22
CA LEU A 371 2.56 9.96 13.63
C LEU A 371 2.32 8.44 13.68
N GLU A 372 3.11 7.65 12.95
CA GLU A 372 2.93 6.20 12.88
C GLU A 372 2.88 5.50 14.25
N PRO A 373 3.74 5.84 15.24
CA PRO A 373 3.69 5.25 16.57
C PRO A 373 2.41 5.58 17.35
N LEU A 374 1.67 6.63 16.96
CA LEU A 374 0.41 7.04 17.59
C LEU A 374 -0.81 6.37 16.97
N ALA A 375 -0.71 5.88 15.74
CA ALA A 375 -1.78 5.17 15.02
C ALA A 375 -1.89 3.69 15.44
N VAL A 376 -1.97 3.42 16.75
CA VAL A 376 -1.87 2.06 17.32
C VAL A 376 -3.11 1.18 17.14
N ASP A 377 -4.27 1.78 16.92
CA ASP A 377 -5.56 1.09 16.77
C ASP A 377 -6.44 1.72 15.69
N ALA A 378 -7.59 1.11 15.43
CA ALA A 378 -8.53 1.56 14.40
C ALA A 378 -9.15 2.93 14.72
N LEU A 379 -9.28 3.31 16.00
CA LEU A 379 -9.82 4.61 16.38
C LEU A 379 -8.81 5.72 16.08
N ALA A 380 -7.54 5.51 16.45
CA ALA A 380 -6.46 6.44 16.13
C ALA A 380 -6.25 6.57 14.61
N ALA A 381 -6.39 5.46 13.87
CA ALA A 381 -6.38 5.50 12.40
C ALA A 381 -7.56 6.30 11.83
N GLU A 382 -8.77 6.17 12.39
CA GLU A 382 -9.92 6.96 11.97
C GLU A 382 -9.73 8.46 12.27
N GLU A 383 -9.15 8.80 13.42
CA GLU A 383 -8.82 10.19 13.77
C GLU A 383 -7.78 10.80 12.80
N LEU A 384 -6.99 9.98 12.09
CA LEU A 384 -6.04 10.41 11.07
C LEU A 384 -6.59 10.32 9.64
N ALA A 385 -7.85 9.93 9.44
CA ALA A 385 -8.42 9.67 8.12
C ALA A 385 -8.50 10.91 7.21
N SER A 386 -8.42 12.12 7.78
CA SER A 386 -8.44 13.39 7.04
C SER A 386 -7.06 14.04 6.92
N ILE A 387 -5.97 13.31 7.19
CA ILE A 387 -4.63 13.85 7.04
C ILE A 387 -4.37 14.28 5.58
N PRO A 388 -3.79 15.47 5.34
CA PRO A 388 -3.45 15.91 3.98
C PRO A 388 -2.45 14.96 3.33
N VAL A 389 -2.62 14.71 2.03
CA VAL A 389 -1.73 13.85 1.23
C VAL A 389 -1.31 14.57 -0.05
N PRO A 390 0.00 14.89 -0.23
CA PRO A 390 0.53 15.42 -1.48
C PRO A 390 0.47 14.39 -2.60
N LEU A 391 0.03 14.81 -3.77
CA LEU A 391 -0.06 14.01 -4.97
C LEU A 391 1.11 14.28 -5.94
N SER A 392 1.33 13.36 -6.88
CA SER A 392 2.36 13.45 -7.93
C SER A 392 2.18 14.63 -8.88
N ASP A 393 0.95 15.14 -9.01
CA ASP A 393 0.57 16.31 -9.82
C ASP A 393 0.75 17.65 -9.08
N GLY A 394 1.32 17.63 -7.86
CA GLY A 394 1.55 18.81 -7.04
C GLY A 394 0.33 19.28 -6.24
N ARG A 395 -0.87 18.71 -6.44
CA ARG A 395 -2.05 18.98 -5.60
C ARG A 395 -1.91 18.29 -4.25
N THR A 396 -2.68 18.73 -3.27
CA THR A 396 -2.82 18.05 -1.97
C THR A 396 -4.28 17.74 -1.73
N VAL A 397 -4.59 16.48 -1.41
CA VAL A 397 -5.96 16.03 -1.11
C VAL A 397 -6.15 15.77 0.37
N THR A 398 -7.40 15.80 0.81
CA THR A 398 -7.76 15.47 2.19
C THR A 398 -8.01 13.97 2.33
N GLY A 399 -7.11 13.27 3.02
CA GLY A 399 -7.29 11.89 3.44
C GLY A 399 -6.76 10.83 2.46
N PRO A 400 -6.23 9.71 2.97
CA PRO A 400 -5.56 8.68 2.16
C PRO A 400 -6.50 7.67 1.49
N ARG A 401 -7.80 7.64 1.82
CA ARG A 401 -8.72 6.60 1.30
C ARG A 401 -8.99 6.69 -0.21
N THR A 402 -8.71 7.84 -0.82
CA THR A 402 -8.96 8.09 -2.24
C THR A 402 -7.69 8.18 -3.06
N VAL A 403 -6.53 7.87 -2.48
CA VAL A 403 -5.23 7.97 -3.14
C VAL A 403 -4.63 6.60 -3.40
N LEU A 404 -3.72 6.56 -4.37
CA LEU A 404 -2.94 5.40 -4.75
C LEU A 404 -1.49 5.59 -4.29
N LEU A 405 -0.93 4.57 -3.64
CA LEU A 405 0.49 4.47 -3.35
C LEU A 405 1.15 3.68 -4.48
N GLY A 406 2.17 4.28 -5.10
CA GLY A 406 2.95 3.59 -6.10
C GLY A 406 3.70 2.40 -5.53
N HIS A 407 3.63 1.26 -6.23
CA HIS A 407 4.46 0.08 -5.97
C HIS A 407 5.46 -0.06 -7.11
N ASP A 408 6.75 -0.09 -6.78
CA ASP A 408 7.88 -0.21 -7.73
C ASP A 408 7.91 0.87 -8.84
N ILE A 409 7.32 2.04 -8.59
CA ILE A 409 7.28 3.19 -9.51
C ILE A 409 7.98 4.43 -8.94
N ASP A 410 9.07 4.22 -8.19
CA ASP A 410 9.84 5.30 -7.58
C ASP A 410 10.34 6.31 -8.62
N GLY A 411 10.20 7.60 -8.29
CA GLY A 411 10.66 8.72 -9.10
C GLY A 411 9.73 9.13 -10.25
N VAL A 412 8.58 8.49 -10.41
CA VAL A 412 7.56 8.92 -11.39
C VAL A 412 6.81 10.14 -10.85
N LEU A 413 6.74 11.20 -11.64
CA LEU A 413 6.03 12.46 -11.37
C LEU A 413 5.10 12.77 -12.55
N GLY A 414 4.13 13.68 -12.34
CA GLY A 414 3.26 14.15 -13.42
C GLY A 414 2.11 13.20 -13.80
N VAL A 415 1.83 12.20 -12.96
CA VAL A 415 0.60 11.39 -13.11
C VAL A 415 -0.56 12.21 -12.54
N ASP A 416 -1.42 12.72 -13.40
CA ASP A 416 -2.51 13.66 -13.11
C ASP A 416 -3.92 13.08 -13.33
N TRP A 417 -4.05 12.07 -14.20
CA TRP A 417 -5.28 11.31 -14.44
C TRP A 417 -5.75 10.50 -13.21
N THR A 418 -4.86 10.29 -12.24
CA THR A 418 -5.18 9.58 -11.00
C THR A 418 -4.60 10.25 -9.77
N ARG A 419 -5.09 9.88 -8.58
CA ARG A 419 -4.63 10.43 -7.30
C ARG A 419 -3.44 9.65 -6.76
N LEU A 420 -2.33 9.64 -7.51
CA LEU A 420 -1.09 9.00 -7.09
C LEU A 420 -0.38 9.87 -6.05
N VAL A 421 0.04 9.27 -4.93
CA VAL A 421 0.81 9.95 -3.88
C VAL A 421 2.18 10.36 -4.41
N HIS A 422 2.61 11.58 -4.10
CA HIS A 422 3.94 12.05 -4.45
C HIS A 422 5.03 11.09 -3.90
N PRO A 423 6.04 10.68 -4.69
CA PRO A 423 7.04 9.69 -4.26
C PRO A 423 7.76 10.10 -2.96
N ASP A 424 8.18 11.37 -2.85
CA ASP A 424 8.80 11.90 -1.62
C ASP A 424 7.86 12.01 -0.40
N ALA A 425 6.53 11.84 -0.57
CA ALA A 425 5.56 11.80 0.51
C ALA A 425 5.12 10.36 0.87
N ALA A 426 5.52 9.35 0.08
CA ALA A 426 5.06 7.99 0.23
C ALA A 426 5.51 7.39 1.58
N HIS A 427 4.55 6.81 2.32
CA HIS A 427 4.81 6.21 3.63
C HIS A 427 3.85 5.04 3.92
N PRO A 428 4.30 3.94 4.55
CA PRO A 428 3.44 2.78 4.89
C PRO A 428 2.22 3.13 5.74
N LEU A 429 2.30 4.18 6.55
CA LEU A 429 1.15 4.70 7.33
C LEU A 429 -0.05 5.00 6.42
N LEU A 430 0.15 5.55 5.23
CA LEU A 430 -0.95 5.91 4.33
C LEU A 430 -1.75 4.67 3.90
N SER A 431 -1.08 3.54 3.66
CA SER A 431 -1.75 2.26 3.36
C SER A 431 -2.57 1.77 4.56
N ARG A 432 -2.03 1.87 5.78
CA ARG A 432 -2.76 1.54 7.03
C ARG A 432 -3.99 2.43 7.25
N LEU A 433 -3.95 3.67 6.77
CA LEU A 433 -5.07 4.62 6.83
C LEU A 433 -6.07 4.45 5.67
N GLY A 434 -5.79 3.56 4.71
CA GLY A 434 -6.72 3.15 3.66
C GLY A 434 -6.33 3.51 2.22
N ALA A 435 -5.11 4.00 1.97
CA ALA A 435 -4.61 4.16 0.61
C ALA A 435 -4.42 2.78 -0.05
N LYS A 436 -4.82 2.66 -1.32
CA LYS A 436 -4.61 1.45 -2.12
C LYS A 436 -3.25 1.51 -2.79
N THR A 437 -2.69 0.36 -3.14
CA THR A 437 -1.46 0.28 -3.94
C THR A 437 -1.80 0.16 -5.43
N ALA A 438 -0.97 0.75 -6.29
CA ALA A 438 -1.07 0.62 -7.74
C ALA A 438 0.30 0.34 -8.36
N THR A 439 0.34 -0.59 -9.32
CA THR A 439 1.51 -0.88 -10.16
C THR A 439 1.52 0.01 -11.40
N ALA A 440 2.62 0.02 -12.16
CA ALA A 440 2.67 0.73 -13.44
C ALA A 440 1.58 0.26 -14.42
N VAL A 441 1.30 -1.05 -14.47
CA VAL A 441 0.25 -1.63 -15.31
C VAL A 441 -1.13 -1.13 -14.89
N ASP A 442 -1.41 -1.07 -13.59
CA ASP A 442 -2.71 -0.57 -13.08
C ASP A 442 -2.94 0.89 -13.48
N LEU A 443 -1.90 1.73 -13.40
CA LEU A 443 -1.96 3.15 -13.74
C LEU A 443 -2.11 3.39 -15.25
N LEU A 444 -1.42 2.58 -16.06
CA LEU A 444 -1.46 2.65 -17.52
C LEU A 444 -2.71 1.99 -18.12
N SER A 445 -3.43 1.19 -17.34
CA SER A 445 -4.72 0.59 -17.73
C SER A 445 -5.92 1.39 -17.19
N ASP A 446 -5.69 2.52 -16.53
CA ASP A 446 -6.75 3.34 -15.94
C ASP A 446 -7.61 3.99 -17.05
N PRO A 447 -8.94 3.82 -17.04
CA PRO A 447 -9.83 4.46 -18.02
C PRO A 447 -9.71 6.00 -18.05
N ALA A 448 -9.26 6.64 -16.97
CA ALA A 448 -9.01 8.07 -16.94
C ALA A 448 -7.84 8.46 -17.86
N LEU A 449 -6.78 7.65 -17.94
CA LEU A 449 -5.66 7.90 -18.86
C LEU A 449 -6.14 7.86 -20.32
N ARG A 450 -6.99 6.89 -20.66
CA ARG A 450 -7.58 6.81 -21.99
C ARG A 450 -8.36 8.07 -22.35
N ALA A 451 -9.17 8.57 -21.42
CA ALA A 451 -9.92 9.81 -21.63
C ALA A 451 -8.99 11.03 -21.81
N GLU A 452 -7.90 11.15 -21.04
CA GLU A 452 -6.93 12.24 -21.21
C GLU A 452 -6.23 12.19 -22.58
N ILE A 453 -5.94 11.00 -23.12
CA ILE A 453 -5.39 10.84 -24.48
C ILE A 453 -6.42 11.26 -25.53
N GLU A 454 -7.67 10.81 -25.40
CA GLU A 454 -8.76 11.12 -26.34
C GLU A 454 -9.15 12.62 -26.33
N ASP A 455 -9.09 13.28 -25.18
CA ASP A 455 -9.45 14.70 -25.00
C ASP A 455 -8.28 15.66 -25.29
N LEU A 456 -7.07 15.15 -25.57
CA LEU A 456 -5.88 15.96 -25.81
C LEU A 456 -6.01 16.81 -27.08
N ASP A 457 -5.75 18.12 -26.96
CA ASP A 457 -5.75 19.02 -28.11
C ASP A 457 -4.50 18.76 -28.99
N PRO A 458 -4.66 18.38 -30.28
CA PRO A 458 -3.52 18.14 -31.18
C PRO A 458 -2.60 19.35 -31.35
N ASP A 459 -3.10 20.56 -31.09
CA ASP A 459 -2.31 21.80 -31.18
C ASP A 459 -1.54 22.13 -29.87
N ASP A 460 -1.77 21.40 -28.77
CA ASP A 460 -1.09 21.60 -27.48
C ASP A 460 0.08 20.63 -27.26
N ALA A 461 1.17 20.90 -27.96
CA ALA A 461 2.40 20.10 -27.87
C ALA A 461 3.00 20.05 -26.44
N ALA A 462 2.73 21.04 -25.59
CA ALA A 462 3.27 21.05 -24.22
C ALA A 462 2.51 20.05 -23.33
N ALA A 463 1.18 20.00 -23.44
CA ALA A 463 0.37 19.00 -22.75
C ALA A 463 0.70 17.58 -23.22
N ALA A 464 0.89 17.39 -24.54
CA ALA A 464 1.31 16.10 -25.11
C ALA A 464 2.68 15.65 -24.60
N GLU A 465 3.66 16.55 -24.51
CA GLU A 465 4.98 16.22 -23.96
C GLU A 465 4.90 15.86 -22.47
N GLU A 466 4.09 16.55 -21.67
CA GLU A 466 3.91 16.25 -20.24
C GLU A 466 3.27 14.88 -20.02
N LEU A 467 2.17 14.60 -20.72
CA LEU A 467 1.45 13.32 -20.66
C LEU A 467 2.33 12.16 -21.15
N SER A 468 2.92 12.28 -22.34
CA SER A 468 3.79 11.24 -22.90
C SER A 468 5.01 10.97 -22.02
N THR A 469 5.61 12.00 -21.40
CA THR A 469 6.71 11.81 -20.46
C THR A 469 6.31 10.97 -19.25
N ALA A 470 5.14 11.25 -18.65
CA ALA A 470 4.64 10.48 -17.51
C ALA A 470 4.30 9.03 -17.89
N VAL A 471 3.63 8.84 -19.03
CA VAL A 471 3.26 7.52 -19.56
C VAL A 471 4.49 6.69 -19.90
N LEU A 472 5.46 7.25 -20.63
CA LEU A 472 6.69 6.56 -21.04
C LEU A 472 7.58 6.23 -19.86
N ALA A 473 7.62 7.09 -18.82
CA ALA A 473 8.31 6.77 -17.58
C ALA A 473 7.71 5.51 -16.91
N LEU A 474 6.39 5.36 -16.90
CA LEU A 474 5.73 4.15 -16.38
C LEU A 474 5.94 2.95 -17.32
N ALA A 475 5.78 3.13 -18.64
CA ALA A 475 5.85 2.07 -19.63
C ALA A 475 7.25 1.44 -19.73
N GLY A 476 8.32 2.21 -19.51
CA GLY A 476 9.69 1.67 -19.44
C GLY A 476 9.96 0.71 -18.28
N ARG A 477 8.99 0.50 -17.38
CA ARG A 477 9.04 -0.47 -16.27
C ARG A 477 8.15 -1.69 -16.50
N VAL A 478 7.54 -1.78 -17.68
CA VAL A 478 6.55 -2.79 -18.04
C VAL A 478 7.05 -3.58 -19.24
N ASP A 479 6.81 -4.90 -19.23
CA ASP A 479 7.19 -5.74 -20.36
C ASP A 479 6.32 -5.42 -21.59
N PRO A 480 6.89 -5.36 -22.80
CA PRO A 480 6.10 -5.14 -24.02
C PRO A 480 4.96 -6.15 -24.18
N GLY A 481 3.79 -5.67 -24.58
CA GLY A 481 2.60 -6.50 -24.82
C GLY A 481 1.73 -6.80 -23.60
N THR A 482 2.06 -6.28 -22.40
CA THR A 482 1.17 -6.38 -21.23
C THR A 482 0.20 -5.20 -21.09
N LEU A 483 0.44 -4.11 -21.83
CA LEU A 483 -0.36 -2.89 -21.78
C LEU A 483 -1.52 -2.95 -22.78
N PRO A 484 -2.63 -2.23 -22.51
CA PRO A 484 -3.75 -2.17 -23.45
C PRO A 484 -3.37 -1.57 -24.80
N SER A 485 -3.92 -2.11 -25.88
CA SER A 485 -3.63 -1.66 -27.26
C SER A 485 -3.99 -0.20 -27.53
N TRP A 486 -5.03 0.34 -26.88
CA TRP A 486 -5.44 1.74 -27.03
C TRP A 486 -4.35 2.74 -26.59
N LEU A 487 -3.35 2.31 -25.82
CA LEU A 487 -2.21 3.16 -25.46
C LEU A 487 -1.35 3.53 -26.68
N GLY A 488 -1.50 2.80 -27.80
CA GLY A 488 -0.96 3.15 -29.11
C GLY A 488 -1.37 4.55 -29.58
N GLN A 489 -2.51 5.07 -29.14
CA GLN A 489 -2.97 6.41 -29.52
C GLN A 489 -2.21 7.55 -28.82
N LEU A 490 -1.27 7.24 -27.90
CA LEU A 490 -0.47 8.23 -27.21
C LEU A 490 0.28 9.12 -28.22
N PRO A 491 0.04 10.44 -28.23
CA PRO A 491 0.68 11.32 -29.20
C PRO A 491 2.18 11.49 -28.91
N LEU A 492 3.01 11.17 -29.90
CA LEU A 492 4.46 11.23 -29.85
C LEU A 492 5.01 12.00 -31.08
N PRO A 493 6.17 12.67 -30.97
CA PRO A 493 6.74 13.42 -32.08
C PRO A 493 7.37 12.50 -33.13
N ASP A 494 7.02 12.70 -34.39
CA ASP A 494 7.68 12.08 -35.54
C ASP A 494 8.99 12.79 -35.92
N VAL A 495 9.67 12.29 -36.96
CA VAL A 495 10.92 12.87 -37.48
C VAL A 495 10.81 14.32 -37.96
N ASP A 496 9.61 14.81 -38.28
CA ASP A 496 9.34 16.18 -38.69
C ASP A 496 8.86 17.05 -37.50
N GLY A 497 8.64 16.45 -36.34
CA GLY A 497 8.18 17.08 -35.11
C GLY A 497 6.65 17.22 -35.01
N GLU A 498 5.90 16.58 -35.91
CA GLU A 498 4.43 16.48 -35.82
C GLU A 498 4.03 15.38 -34.84
N LEU A 499 2.91 15.57 -34.13
CA LEU A 499 2.40 14.58 -33.20
C LEU A 499 1.60 13.51 -33.93
N ARG A 500 1.96 12.25 -33.71
CA ARG A 500 1.33 11.05 -34.25
C ARG A 500 1.04 10.04 -33.15
N GLY A 501 0.06 9.17 -33.35
CA GLY A 501 -0.14 8.04 -32.44
C GLY A 501 1.13 7.20 -32.38
N ALA A 502 1.49 6.69 -31.19
CA ALA A 502 2.61 5.77 -31.03
C ALA A 502 2.48 4.54 -31.94
N ASP A 503 1.26 4.06 -32.21
CA ASP A 503 0.96 2.97 -33.14
C ASP A 503 1.10 3.34 -34.63
N GLU A 504 1.26 4.63 -34.96
CA GLU A 504 1.58 5.13 -36.31
C GLU A 504 3.10 5.36 -36.51
N LEU A 505 3.90 5.12 -35.47
CA LEU A 505 5.34 5.39 -35.48
C LEU A 505 6.18 4.12 -35.54
N LEU A 506 7.32 4.20 -36.25
CA LEU A 506 8.34 3.17 -36.29
C LEU A 506 9.63 3.64 -35.61
N LEU A 507 10.26 2.73 -34.87
CA LEU A 507 11.59 2.98 -34.29
C LEU A 507 12.65 3.21 -35.38
N PRO A 508 13.68 4.04 -35.11
CA PRO A 508 14.77 4.23 -36.07
C PRO A 508 15.48 2.89 -36.37
N GLY A 509 15.49 2.49 -37.63
CA GLY A 509 16.07 1.21 -38.06
C GLY A 509 15.16 -0.02 -37.88
N ALA A 510 13.87 0.19 -37.63
CA ALA A 510 12.88 -0.89 -37.63
C ALA A 510 12.87 -1.62 -38.98
N PRO A 511 13.06 -2.95 -39.02
CA PRO A 511 13.05 -3.72 -40.27
C PRO A 511 11.71 -3.65 -41.01
N LEU A 512 10.61 -3.36 -40.31
CA LEU A 512 9.30 -3.18 -40.96
C LEU A 512 9.33 -2.05 -41.99
N ALA A 513 10.03 -0.95 -41.71
CA ALA A 513 10.13 0.17 -42.64
C ALA A 513 10.78 -0.21 -43.99
N GLU A 514 11.55 -1.30 -44.07
CA GLU A 514 12.21 -1.73 -45.31
C GLU A 514 11.30 -2.52 -46.26
N VAL A 515 10.13 -2.98 -45.78
CA VAL A 515 9.19 -3.81 -46.54
C VAL A 515 7.86 -3.13 -46.84
N LEU A 516 7.59 -1.97 -46.22
CA LEU A 516 6.37 -1.21 -46.47
C LEU A 516 6.46 -0.42 -47.78
N VAL A 517 5.30 -0.10 -48.36
CA VAL A 517 5.17 0.82 -49.50
C VAL A 517 5.63 2.24 -49.13
N ASP A 518 6.19 2.97 -50.10
CA ASP A 518 6.75 4.32 -49.90
C ASP A 518 5.73 5.33 -49.34
N ASP A 519 4.44 5.13 -49.58
CA ASP A 519 3.32 5.99 -49.12
C ASP A 519 2.57 5.42 -47.91
N SER A 520 3.18 4.47 -47.18
CA SER A 520 2.58 3.92 -45.96
C SER A 520 2.28 5.03 -44.93
N PRO A 521 1.23 4.87 -44.11
CA PRO A 521 0.87 5.84 -43.07
C PRO A 521 1.92 5.93 -41.95
N PHE A 522 2.85 4.98 -41.87
CA PHE A 522 3.89 4.95 -40.85
C PHE A 522 4.96 6.00 -41.10
N THR A 523 5.38 6.67 -40.03
CA THR A 523 6.55 7.55 -40.03
C THR A 523 7.54 7.16 -38.94
N GLY A 524 8.77 7.66 -39.03
CA GLY A 524 9.76 7.42 -37.97
C GLY A 524 9.46 8.29 -36.75
N VAL A 525 9.70 7.75 -35.54
CA VAL A 525 9.75 8.59 -34.33
C VAL A 525 10.97 9.53 -34.37
N ASP A 526 10.85 10.73 -33.79
CA ASP A 526 11.99 11.65 -33.66
C ASP A 526 13.19 10.96 -32.99
N VAL A 527 14.36 11.06 -33.64
CA VAL A 527 15.57 10.35 -33.23
C VAL A 527 16.11 10.87 -31.89
N ALA A 528 15.99 12.18 -31.63
CA ALA A 528 16.46 12.75 -30.37
C ALA A 528 15.54 12.37 -29.20
N PHE A 529 14.23 12.35 -29.43
CA PHE A 529 13.21 11.88 -28.51
C PHE A 529 13.39 10.40 -28.17
N ALA A 530 13.54 9.55 -29.19
CA ALA A 530 13.75 8.11 -28.99
C ALA A 530 15.01 7.80 -28.18
N ALA A 531 16.11 8.52 -28.44
CA ALA A 531 17.34 8.40 -27.66
C ALA A 531 17.20 8.85 -26.20
N ARG A 532 16.29 9.81 -25.91
CA ARG A 532 16.02 10.32 -24.56
C ARG A 532 15.18 9.35 -23.73
N VAL A 533 14.18 8.72 -24.34
CA VAL A 533 13.19 7.86 -23.68
C VAL A 533 13.67 6.41 -23.58
N GLY A 534 14.32 5.91 -24.64
CA GLY A 534 14.72 4.52 -24.78
C GLY A 534 13.70 3.67 -25.54
N GLU A 535 14.19 2.66 -26.25
CA GLU A 535 13.39 1.82 -27.15
C GLU A 535 12.35 0.97 -26.40
N ASP A 536 12.67 0.46 -25.20
CA ASP A 536 11.77 -0.44 -24.46
C ASP A 536 10.45 0.24 -24.08
N ALA A 537 10.50 1.50 -23.61
CA ALA A 537 9.31 2.27 -23.26
C ALA A 537 8.46 2.60 -24.49
N LEU A 538 9.10 2.93 -25.63
CA LEU A 538 8.41 3.19 -26.90
C LEU A 538 7.72 1.92 -27.43
N ARG A 539 8.40 0.78 -27.37
CA ARG A 539 7.80 -0.51 -27.75
C ARG A 539 6.64 -0.91 -26.84
N ALA A 540 6.73 -0.58 -25.55
CA ALA A 540 5.67 -0.89 -24.59
C ALA A 540 4.38 -0.09 -24.87
N VAL A 541 4.48 1.15 -25.37
CA VAL A 541 3.31 1.97 -25.75
C VAL A 541 2.82 1.74 -27.17
N GLY A 542 3.49 0.91 -27.97
CA GLY A 542 3.02 0.51 -29.30
C GLY A 542 3.86 0.99 -30.49
N VAL A 543 4.98 1.68 -30.29
CA VAL A 543 5.88 2.08 -31.39
C VAL A 543 6.45 0.84 -32.08
N GLY A 544 6.24 0.78 -33.40
CA GLY A 544 6.51 -0.38 -34.23
C GLY A 544 8.00 -0.70 -34.41
N TRP A 545 8.29 -1.99 -34.51
CA TRP A 545 9.61 -2.53 -34.86
C TRP A 545 9.49 -3.60 -35.95
N GLY A 546 8.57 -4.54 -35.75
CA GLY A 546 8.14 -5.53 -36.72
C GLY A 546 6.61 -5.49 -36.82
N PHE A 547 6.04 -6.48 -37.48
CA PHE A 547 4.58 -6.62 -37.55
C PHE A 547 3.94 -6.75 -36.17
N THR A 548 2.84 -6.03 -35.96
CA THR A 548 2.08 -6.05 -34.71
C THR A 548 1.02 -7.14 -34.75
N VAL A 549 0.89 -7.88 -33.64
CA VAL A 549 -0.14 -8.90 -33.47
C VAL A 549 -1.31 -8.33 -32.67
N LEU A 550 -2.48 -8.28 -33.30
CA LEU A 550 -3.75 -8.06 -32.63
C LEU A 550 -4.24 -9.37 -32.01
N ARG A 551 -4.71 -9.29 -30.75
CA ARG A 551 -5.45 -10.36 -30.09
C ARG A 551 -6.76 -9.83 -29.54
N ALA A 552 -7.85 -10.54 -29.82
CA ALA A 552 -9.18 -10.24 -29.28
C ALA A 552 -9.83 -11.53 -28.75
N GLU A 553 -10.36 -11.47 -27.53
CA GLU A 553 -11.14 -12.57 -26.93
C GLU A 553 -12.63 -12.32 -27.14
N LEU A 554 -13.36 -13.37 -27.53
CA LEU A 554 -14.81 -13.35 -27.80
C LEU A 554 -15.24 -12.19 -28.72
N PRO A 555 -14.61 -12.01 -29.89
CA PRO A 555 -14.98 -10.99 -30.85
C PRO A 555 -16.41 -11.19 -31.35
N THR A 556 -17.12 -10.09 -31.61
CA THR A 556 -18.55 -10.11 -31.98
C THR A 556 -18.82 -9.71 -33.43
N GLY A 557 -17.77 -9.51 -34.23
CA GLY A 557 -17.83 -9.13 -35.63
C GLY A 557 -16.48 -8.62 -36.14
N PRO A 558 -16.41 -8.20 -37.42
CA PRO A 558 -15.21 -7.65 -38.04
C PRO A 558 -15.03 -6.16 -37.69
N ASP A 559 -14.68 -5.86 -36.44
CA ASP A 559 -14.49 -4.50 -35.92
C ASP A 559 -13.06 -4.23 -35.40
N HIS A 560 -12.07 -4.95 -35.93
CA HIS A 560 -10.68 -4.91 -35.46
C HIS A 560 -9.75 -4.08 -36.35
N ASP A 561 -10.30 -3.39 -37.36
CA ASP A 561 -9.55 -2.60 -38.35
C ASP A 561 -8.47 -3.43 -39.06
N LEU A 562 -8.82 -4.65 -39.48
CA LEU A 562 -7.98 -5.52 -40.31
C LEU A 562 -8.42 -5.42 -41.78
N ASP A 563 -7.47 -5.52 -42.72
CA ASP A 563 -7.76 -5.47 -44.15
C ASP A 563 -8.60 -6.68 -44.62
N ASP A 564 -9.67 -6.42 -45.38
CA ASP A 564 -10.59 -7.46 -45.88
C ASP A 564 -11.15 -8.39 -44.76
N GLU A 565 -11.21 -7.93 -43.51
CA GLU A 565 -11.68 -8.72 -42.34
C GLU A 565 -13.08 -9.30 -42.55
N ASP A 566 -14.00 -8.49 -43.09
CA ASP A 566 -15.37 -8.88 -43.42
C ASP A 566 -15.40 -10.16 -44.27
N ARG A 567 -14.50 -10.25 -45.27
CA ARG A 567 -14.45 -11.38 -46.20
C ARG A 567 -13.90 -12.63 -45.55
N TRP A 568 -12.95 -12.50 -44.62
CA TRP A 568 -12.49 -13.61 -43.80
C TRP A 568 -13.60 -14.07 -42.85
N TRP A 569 -14.28 -13.13 -42.20
CA TRP A 569 -15.37 -13.43 -41.26
C TRP A 569 -16.50 -14.23 -41.92
N ASP A 570 -16.87 -13.86 -43.16
CA ASP A 570 -17.86 -14.57 -43.97
C ASP A 570 -17.48 -16.03 -44.29
N THR A 571 -16.19 -16.42 -44.11
CA THR A 571 -15.75 -17.82 -44.31
C THR A 571 -15.90 -18.70 -43.07
N LEU A 572 -16.22 -18.12 -41.90
CA LEU A 572 -16.35 -18.86 -40.65
C LEU A 572 -17.77 -19.40 -40.48
N ASP A 573 -17.90 -20.61 -39.94
CA ASP A 573 -19.20 -21.22 -39.64
C ASP A 573 -19.87 -20.58 -38.41
N ASP A 574 -19.07 -20.14 -37.44
CA ASP A 574 -19.47 -19.53 -36.16
C ASP A 574 -18.43 -18.48 -35.73
N ASP A 575 -18.82 -17.54 -34.86
CA ASP A 575 -17.91 -16.54 -34.28
C ASP A 575 -16.79 -17.22 -33.47
N PRO A 576 -15.51 -16.87 -33.68
CA PRO A 576 -14.39 -17.51 -33.01
C PRO A 576 -14.27 -17.10 -31.54
N ASP A 577 -13.77 -18.00 -30.68
CA ASP A 577 -13.54 -17.67 -29.25
C ASP A 577 -12.36 -16.69 -29.05
N GLU A 578 -11.38 -16.69 -29.97
CA GLU A 578 -10.21 -15.80 -29.97
C GLU A 578 -9.79 -15.51 -31.41
N ILE A 579 -9.39 -14.27 -31.69
CA ILE A 579 -8.72 -13.88 -32.93
C ILE A 579 -7.28 -13.49 -32.62
N GLY A 580 -6.34 -14.11 -33.34
CA GLY A 580 -4.96 -13.68 -33.44
C GLY A 580 -4.64 -13.29 -34.88
N ALA A 581 -4.31 -12.02 -35.11
CA ALA A 581 -4.10 -11.49 -36.45
C ALA A 581 -2.87 -10.60 -36.51
N VAL A 582 -2.10 -10.73 -37.59
CA VAL A 582 -1.08 -9.75 -37.95
C VAL A 582 -1.74 -8.57 -38.66
N ARG A 583 -1.48 -7.36 -38.16
CA ARG A 583 -1.97 -6.10 -38.75
C ARG A 583 -1.11 -5.66 -39.93
N ASP A 584 -1.65 -4.76 -40.76
CA ASP A 584 -0.90 -3.95 -41.72
C ASP A 584 -0.18 -4.77 -42.82
N LEU A 585 -0.73 -5.95 -43.17
CA LEU A 585 -0.19 -6.81 -44.22
C LEU A 585 -0.40 -6.22 -45.62
N ASP A 586 -1.45 -5.43 -45.80
CA ASP A 586 -1.82 -4.70 -47.02
C ASP A 586 -0.85 -3.57 -47.35
N LEU A 587 -0.08 -3.10 -46.36
CA LEU A 587 0.92 -2.04 -46.51
C LEU A 587 2.29 -2.56 -46.98
N VAL A 588 2.44 -3.87 -47.15
CA VAL A 588 3.69 -4.49 -47.64
C VAL A 588 3.82 -4.26 -49.15
N ASP A 589 5.00 -3.79 -49.57
CA ASP A 589 5.35 -3.62 -50.97
C ASP A 589 5.37 -4.99 -51.69
N GLU A 590 4.73 -5.06 -52.86
CA GLU A 590 4.59 -6.28 -53.67
C GLU A 590 5.93 -6.96 -53.98
N ASP A 591 7.01 -6.18 -54.17
CA ASP A 591 8.36 -6.68 -54.45
C ASP A 591 9.11 -7.14 -53.17
N ARG A 592 8.51 -6.96 -51.98
CA ARG A 592 9.13 -7.19 -50.66
C ARG A 592 8.50 -8.32 -49.86
N TRP A 593 7.51 -9.02 -50.39
CA TRP A 593 6.89 -10.19 -49.76
C TRP A 593 7.88 -11.28 -49.29
N PRO A 594 8.94 -11.64 -50.05
CA PRO A 594 9.93 -12.60 -49.55
C PRO A 594 10.62 -12.15 -48.25
N GLN A 595 10.91 -10.86 -48.11
CA GLN A 595 11.50 -10.28 -46.90
C GLN A 595 10.47 -10.24 -45.77
N ALA A 596 9.24 -9.81 -46.05
CA ALA A 596 8.14 -9.80 -45.07
C ALA A 596 7.83 -11.20 -44.53
N LEU A 597 7.76 -12.22 -45.39
CA LEU A 597 7.58 -13.63 -44.99
C LEU A 597 8.74 -14.12 -44.12
N THR A 598 9.97 -13.70 -44.39
CA THR A 598 11.12 -13.99 -43.51
C THR A 598 10.96 -13.35 -42.14
N MET A 599 10.47 -12.10 -42.07
CA MET A 599 10.19 -11.41 -40.80
C MET A 599 9.10 -12.13 -40.01
N LEU A 600 7.97 -12.42 -40.64
CA LEU A 600 6.84 -13.15 -40.02
C LEU A 600 7.26 -14.55 -39.53
N ALA A 601 8.04 -15.29 -40.32
CA ALA A 601 8.46 -16.63 -39.95
C ALA A 601 9.44 -16.65 -38.76
N ARG A 602 10.22 -15.58 -38.57
CA ARG A 602 11.27 -15.48 -37.54
C ARG A 602 10.84 -14.81 -36.26
N ASP A 603 9.76 -14.02 -36.29
CA ASP A 603 9.22 -13.38 -35.11
C ASP A 603 8.43 -14.39 -34.26
N PRO A 604 8.79 -14.62 -32.98
CA PRO A 604 8.07 -15.55 -32.10
C PRO A 604 6.59 -15.21 -31.90
N SER A 605 6.19 -13.95 -32.07
CA SER A 605 4.82 -13.49 -31.86
C SER A 605 3.89 -13.80 -33.03
N THR A 606 4.38 -13.70 -34.27
CA THR A 606 3.60 -13.94 -35.50
C THR A 606 3.73 -15.38 -35.99
N ARG A 607 4.86 -16.05 -35.72
CA ARG A 607 5.12 -17.44 -36.14
C ARG A 607 4.01 -18.44 -35.80
N PRO A 608 3.37 -18.41 -34.61
CA PRO A 608 2.26 -19.32 -34.30
C PRO A 608 1.03 -19.11 -35.20
N LEU A 609 0.78 -17.87 -35.62
CA LEU A 609 -0.36 -17.52 -36.48
C LEU A 609 -0.21 -18.09 -37.89
N LEU A 610 1.03 -18.26 -38.37
CA LEU A 610 1.33 -18.83 -39.69
C LEU A 610 1.00 -20.34 -39.81
N ALA A 611 0.72 -21.02 -38.70
CA ALA A 611 0.38 -22.45 -38.69
C ALA A 611 -1.14 -22.70 -38.80
N ASP A 612 -1.96 -21.69 -38.51
CA ASP A 612 -3.42 -21.82 -38.51
C ASP A 612 -3.99 -21.43 -39.87
N ARG A 613 -4.34 -22.42 -40.70
CA ARG A 613 -4.89 -22.21 -42.04
C ARG A 613 -6.23 -21.46 -42.03
N ALA A 614 -7.04 -21.64 -40.99
CA ALA A 614 -8.35 -20.99 -40.89
C ALA A 614 -8.23 -19.57 -40.32
N GLY A 615 -7.14 -19.29 -39.59
CA GLY A 615 -6.86 -17.98 -39.01
C GLY A 615 -6.69 -16.88 -40.06
N TYR A 616 -7.09 -15.66 -39.68
CA TYR A 616 -7.08 -14.47 -40.54
C TYR A 616 -5.74 -14.27 -41.26
N THR A 617 -4.61 -14.35 -40.55
CA THR A 617 -3.28 -14.07 -41.15
C THR A 617 -2.95 -15.01 -42.31
N VAL A 618 -3.17 -16.31 -42.14
CA VAL A 618 -2.91 -17.27 -43.22
C VAL A 618 -3.93 -17.14 -44.34
N TRP A 619 -5.19 -16.88 -43.99
CA TRP A 619 -6.23 -16.58 -44.97
C TRP A 619 -5.87 -15.35 -45.80
N TRP A 620 -5.33 -14.29 -45.21
CA TRP A 620 -4.98 -13.07 -45.94
C TRP A 620 -3.78 -13.33 -46.85
N LEU A 621 -2.72 -13.96 -46.31
CA LEU A 621 -1.50 -14.27 -47.06
C LEU A 621 -1.78 -15.15 -48.28
N ARG A 622 -2.65 -16.16 -48.17
CA ARG A 622 -2.94 -17.07 -49.30
C ARG A 622 -3.73 -16.42 -50.43
N HIS A 623 -4.39 -15.28 -50.20
CA HIS A 623 -5.17 -14.57 -51.22
C HIS A 623 -4.46 -13.34 -51.78
N ASN A 624 -3.60 -12.69 -50.98
CA ASN A 624 -3.05 -11.38 -51.30
C ASN A 624 -1.52 -11.33 -51.39
N ALA A 625 -0.79 -12.16 -50.64
CA ALA A 625 0.68 -12.12 -50.69
C ALA A 625 1.18 -12.75 -52.00
N GLU A 626 2.06 -12.05 -52.71
CA GLU A 626 2.60 -12.52 -53.98
C GLU A 626 4.10 -12.82 -53.89
N VAL A 627 4.52 -13.93 -54.49
CA VAL A 627 5.93 -14.29 -54.67
C VAL A 627 6.14 -14.63 -56.14
N ASP A 628 7.09 -13.95 -56.78
CA ASP A 628 7.38 -14.08 -58.21
C ASP A 628 6.14 -13.86 -59.11
N GLY A 629 5.25 -12.94 -58.71
CA GLY A 629 4.01 -12.61 -59.42
C GLY A 629 2.93 -13.69 -59.37
N GLN A 630 3.03 -14.63 -58.41
CA GLN A 630 1.98 -15.60 -58.11
C GLN A 630 1.53 -15.45 -56.66
N VAL A 631 0.22 -15.47 -56.46
CA VAL A 631 -0.38 -15.50 -55.12
C VAL A 631 0.08 -16.74 -54.35
N LEU A 632 0.44 -16.54 -53.08
CA LEU A 632 1.05 -17.55 -52.23
C LEU A 632 0.20 -18.82 -52.10
N GLY A 633 -1.13 -18.69 -52.03
CA GLY A 633 -2.07 -19.80 -51.95
C GLY A 633 -2.15 -20.69 -53.18
N LEU A 634 -1.52 -20.30 -54.30
CA LEU A 634 -1.45 -21.06 -55.54
C LEU A 634 -0.08 -21.73 -55.76
N LEU A 635 0.91 -21.41 -54.92
CA LEU A 635 2.21 -22.06 -54.88
C LEU A 635 2.17 -23.27 -53.97
N ARG A 636 2.87 -24.35 -54.31
CA ARG A 636 2.94 -25.55 -53.46
C ARG A 636 4.11 -25.49 -52.49
N ASP A 637 3.98 -26.20 -51.36
CA ASP A 637 5.14 -26.54 -50.53
C ASP A 637 6.12 -27.42 -51.35
N PRO A 638 7.43 -27.11 -51.38
CA PRO A 638 8.43 -27.97 -51.99
C PRO A 638 8.37 -29.44 -51.53
N ALA A 639 7.99 -29.69 -50.27
CA ALA A 639 7.84 -31.01 -49.67
C ALA A 639 6.51 -31.71 -50.00
N ASP A 640 5.49 -30.97 -50.46
CA ASP A 640 4.23 -31.55 -50.92
C ASP A 640 4.31 -31.95 -52.40
N GLU A 641 4.26 -33.26 -52.64
CA GLU A 641 4.27 -33.83 -53.99
C GLU A 641 2.87 -33.98 -54.60
N THR A 642 1.81 -33.51 -53.92
CA THR A 642 0.40 -33.72 -54.32
C THR A 642 0.14 -33.30 -55.76
N PHE A 643 0.53 -32.07 -56.08
CA PHE A 643 0.39 -31.44 -57.39
C PHE A 643 1.76 -31.19 -58.07
N ALA A 644 2.77 -32.01 -57.76
CA ALA A 644 4.11 -31.85 -58.31
C ALA A 644 4.11 -31.88 -59.85
N GLY A 645 4.65 -30.82 -60.45
CA GLY A 645 4.68 -30.63 -61.91
C GLY A 645 3.43 -29.94 -62.48
N LEU A 646 2.40 -29.66 -61.67
CA LEU A 646 1.27 -28.79 -62.01
C LEU A 646 1.41 -27.42 -61.34
N LEU A 647 1.68 -27.41 -60.02
CA LEU A 647 1.92 -26.20 -59.23
C LEU A 647 3.42 -25.96 -59.04
N ASP A 648 3.80 -24.68 -59.09
CA ASP A 648 5.19 -24.24 -58.88
C ASP A 648 5.51 -24.26 -57.38
N PRO A 649 6.67 -24.80 -56.96
CA PRO A 649 7.07 -24.74 -55.57
C PRO A 649 7.47 -23.31 -55.18
N VAL A 650 7.12 -22.88 -53.98
CA VAL A 650 7.65 -21.61 -53.44
C VAL A 650 9.16 -21.72 -53.18
N GLU A 651 9.94 -20.76 -53.68
CA GLU A 651 11.39 -20.69 -53.44
C GLU A 651 11.69 -19.83 -52.20
N HIS A 652 11.44 -20.38 -51.00
CA HIS A 652 11.70 -19.66 -49.75
C HIS A 652 12.28 -20.55 -48.65
N PRO A 653 13.36 -20.13 -47.93
CA PRO A 653 14.02 -20.96 -46.91
C PRO A 653 13.12 -21.30 -45.72
N GLU A 654 12.17 -20.43 -45.39
CA GLU A 654 11.22 -20.60 -44.27
C GLU A 654 9.85 -21.15 -44.72
N SER A 655 9.73 -21.67 -45.96
CA SER A 655 8.43 -22.14 -46.53
C SER A 655 7.69 -23.14 -45.66
N ALA A 656 8.41 -24.03 -44.95
CA ALA A 656 7.81 -24.98 -44.01
C ALA A 656 7.09 -24.31 -42.82
N VAL A 657 7.40 -23.05 -42.50
CA VAL A 657 6.80 -22.30 -41.38
C VAL A 657 5.43 -21.74 -41.76
N PHE A 658 5.29 -21.23 -42.98
CA PHE A 658 4.05 -20.69 -43.51
C PHE A 658 3.40 -21.64 -44.52
N ALA A 659 3.66 -22.95 -44.44
CA ALA A 659 3.11 -23.95 -45.35
C ALA A 659 1.56 -23.93 -45.37
N ALA A 660 0.94 -23.51 -44.28
CA ALA A 660 -0.52 -23.33 -44.21
C ALA A 660 -1.05 -22.23 -45.15
N ALA A 661 -0.21 -21.27 -45.56
CA ALA A 661 -0.55 -20.20 -46.51
C ALA A 661 -0.32 -20.60 -47.99
N LEU A 662 0.26 -21.77 -48.22
CA LEU A 662 0.48 -22.33 -49.55
C LEU A 662 -0.75 -23.14 -50.03
N ALA A 663 -0.71 -23.57 -51.28
CA ALA A 663 -1.70 -24.47 -51.86
C ALA A 663 -1.78 -25.78 -51.04
N PRO A 664 -2.98 -26.23 -50.63
CA PRO A 664 -3.14 -27.43 -49.84
C PRO A 664 -3.03 -28.68 -50.72
N SER A 665 -3.07 -29.85 -50.09
CA SER A 665 -3.14 -31.15 -50.79
C SER A 665 -4.56 -31.53 -51.27
N THR A 666 -5.50 -30.60 -51.20
CA THR A 666 -6.89 -30.73 -51.64
C THR A 666 -7.26 -29.58 -52.58
N VAL A 667 -8.45 -29.61 -53.16
CA VAL A 667 -9.00 -28.47 -53.92
C VAL A 667 -10.02 -27.78 -53.03
N ASP A 668 -9.65 -26.63 -52.47
CA ASP A 668 -10.43 -25.86 -51.50
C ASP A 668 -10.77 -24.43 -51.96
N SER A 669 -10.50 -24.10 -53.22
CA SER A 669 -11.02 -22.88 -53.85
C SER A 669 -11.31 -23.08 -55.35
N PRO A 670 -12.28 -22.34 -55.92
CA PRO A 670 -12.51 -22.30 -57.37
C PRO A 670 -11.27 -21.86 -58.16
N GLU A 671 -10.48 -20.92 -57.63
CA GLU A 671 -9.26 -20.41 -58.26
C GLU A 671 -8.21 -21.50 -58.39
N LEU A 672 -8.02 -22.30 -57.34
CA LEU A 672 -7.10 -23.44 -57.37
C LEU A 672 -7.60 -24.53 -58.33
N ALA A 673 -8.91 -24.78 -58.36
CA ALA A 673 -9.51 -25.73 -59.30
C ALA A 673 -9.26 -25.32 -60.75
N GLN A 674 -9.54 -24.06 -61.08
CA GLN A 674 -9.30 -23.49 -62.41
C GLN A 674 -7.82 -23.57 -62.78
N LEU A 675 -6.92 -23.17 -61.88
CA LEU A 675 -5.48 -23.24 -62.12
C LEU A 675 -5.03 -24.68 -62.41
N LEU A 676 -5.52 -25.66 -61.65
CA LEU A 676 -5.17 -27.07 -61.88
C LEU A 676 -5.68 -27.57 -63.24
N LEU A 677 -6.89 -27.17 -63.66
CA LEU A 677 -7.42 -27.50 -64.99
C LEU A 677 -6.57 -26.89 -66.11
N ASP A 678 -6.19 -25.62 -65.98
CA ASP A 678 -5.32 -24.93 -66.93
C ASP A 678 -3.95 -25.61 -67.02
N ARG A 679 -3.35 -25.95 -65.87
CA ARG A 679 -2.04 -26.61 -65.79
C ARG A 679 -2.07 -28.07 -66.25
N LEU A 680 -3.20 -28.75 -66.11
CA LEU A 680 -3.42 -30.07 -66.71
C LEU A 680 -3.47 -29.96 -68.25
N ALA A 681 -4.02 -28.88 -68.80
CA ALA A 681 -4.06 -28.64 -70.24
C ALA A 681 -2.75 -28.07 -70.83
N ASP A 682 -1.84 -27.58 -69.99
CA ASP A 682 -0.61 -26.89 -70.41
C ASP A 682 0.48 -27.85 -70.98
N PRO A 683 0.87 -27.73 -72.26
CA PRO A 683 1.87 -28.60 -72.88
C PRO A 683 3.27 -28.50 -72.26
N ASP A 684 3.60 -27.40 -71.58
CA ASP A 684 4.91 -27.20 -70.94
C ASP A 684 5.00 -27.91 -69.57
N ARG A 685 3.86 -28.35 -69.02
CA ARG A 685 3.80 -29.12 -67.77
C ARG A 685 3.93 -30.62 -68.03
N GLN A 686 4.75 -31.30 -67.21
CA GLN A 686 5.01 -32.74 -67.29
C GLN A 686 4.77 -33.46 -65.94
N PRO A 687 3.52 -33.46 -65.43
CA PRO A 687 3.19 -34.19 -64.20
C PRO A 687 3.34 -35.71 -64.40
N SER A 688 3.64 -36.43 -63.32
CA SER A 688 3.67 -37.90 -63.37
C SER A 688 2.26 -38.48 -63.49
N PRO A 689 2.09 -39.71 -64.01
CA PRO A 689 0.79 -40.40 -64.04
C PRO A 689 0.06 -40.46 -62.69
N ALA A 690 0.82 -40.57 -61.59
CA ALA A 690 0.25 -40.58 -60.24
C ALA A 690 -0.32 -39.21 -59.84
N VAL A 691 0.37 -38.12 -60.19
CA VAL A 691 -0.09 -36.74 -59.95
C VAL A 691 -1.34 -36.45 -60.79
N ILE A 692 -1.35 -36.84 -62.07
CA ILE A 692 -2.51 -36.66 -62.96
C ILE A 692 -3.75 -37.34 -62.35
N ALA A 693 -3.63 -38.63 -61.99
CA ALA A 693 -4.75 -39.38 -61.44
C ALA A 693 -5.23 -38.82 -60.10
N ARG A 694 -4.31 -38.36 -59.24
CA ARG A 694 -4.64 -37.72 -57.97
C ARG A 694 -5.32 -36.37 -58.16
N ALA A 695 -4.82 -35.52 -59.07
CA ALA A 695 -5.40 -34.22 -59.36
C ALA A 695 -6.84 -34.35 -59.88
N HIS A 696 -7.09 -35.25 -60.84
CA HIS A 696 -8.46 -35.54 -61.28
C HIS A 696 -9.34 -36.07 -60.15
N SER A 697 -8.81 -36.94 -59.28
CA SER A 697 -9.57 -37.45 -58.13
C SER A 697 -9.99 -36.34 -57.17
N LEU A 698 -9.09 -35.39 -56.90
CA LEU A 698 -9.35 -34.26 -55.99
C LEU A 698 -10.30 -33.23 -56.62
N LEU A 699 -10.13 -32.91 -57.90
CA LEU A 699 -11.06 -32.07 -58.67
C LEU A 699 -12.47 -32.69 -58.71
N ALA A 700 -12.56 -34.00 -58.97
CA ALA A 700 -13.82 -34.74 -58.96
C ALA A 700 -14.48 -34.76 -57.58
N ALA A 701 -13.69 -34.90 -56.51
CA ALA A 701 -14.20 -34.86 -55.15
C ALA A 701 -14.76 -33.47 -54.79
N ALA A 702 -14.08 -32.39 -55.19
CA ALA A 702 -14.56 -31.02 -54.99
C ALA A 702 -15.86 -30.74 -55.77
N ALA A 703 -15.93 -31.19 -57.03
CA ALA A 703 -17.16 -31.12 -57.83
C ALA A 703 -18.31 -31.94 -57.20
N ALA A 704 -18.04 -33.17 -56.75
CA ALA A 704 -19.03 -34.04 -56.12
C ALA A 704 -19.55 -33.49 -54.78
N ALA A 705 -18.72 -32.73 -54.06
CA ALA A 705 -19.11 -32.05 -52.83
C ALA A 705 -19.90 -30.75 -53.07
N HIS A 706 -20.15 -30.38 -54.33
CA HIS A 706 -20.75 -29.10 -54.73
C HIS A 706 -19.98 -27.88 -54.19
N PHE A 707 -18.67 -28.04 -54.00
CA PHE A 707 -17.79 -26.96 -53.60
C PHE A 707 -17.42 -26.06 -54.80
N LEU A 708 -17.55 -26.59 -56.01
CA LEU A 708 -17.32 -25.87 -57.26
C LEU A 708 -18.67 -25.56 -57.94
N ASP A 709 -18.87 -24.30 -58.34
CA ASP A 709 -19.91 -23.96 -59.30
C ASP A 709 -19.40 -24.25 -60.72
N LEU A 710 -19.92 -25.33 -61.32
CA LEU A 710 -19.49 -25.77 -62.65
C LEU A 710 -19.81 -24.74 -63.75
N GLU A 711 -20.75 -23.83 -63.53
CA GLU A 711 -21.07 -22.77 -64.50
C GLU A 711 -19.99 -21.68 -64.55
N GLU A 712 -19.21 -21.52 -63.47
CA GLU A 712 -18.13 -20.54 -63.36
C GLU A 712 -16.76 -21.10 -63.78
N ILE A 713 -16.62 -22.41 -63.92
CA ILE A 713 -15.39 -23.08 -64.35
C ILE A 713 -15.23 -23.01 -65.88
N HIS A 714 -14.07 -22.55 -66.33
CA HIS A 714 -13.70 -22.55 -67.73
C HIS A 714 -13.11 -23.92 -68.13
N LEU A 715 -13.77 -24.59 -69.07
CA LEU A 715 -13.32 -25.88 -69.59
C LEU A 715 -12.02 -25.73 -70.40
N PRO A 716 -11.02 -26.60 -70.19
CA PRO A 716 -9.77 -26.55 -70.93
C PRO A 716 -9.93 -27.02 -72.38
N GLU A 717 -9.09 -26.51 -73.29
CA GLU A 717 -9.09 -26.94 -74.70
C GLU A 717 -8.69 -28.41 -74.88
N HIS A 718 -7.89 -28.96 -73.96
CA HIS A 718 -7.42 -30.34 -73.97
C HIS A 718 -7.52 -30.93 -72.57
N VAL A 719 -7.75 -32.25 -72.49
CA VAL A 719 -7.72 -32.99 -71.22
C VAL A 719 -6.51 -33.90 -71.19
N ARG A 720 -5.85 -33.99 -70.03
CA ARG A 720 -4.68 -34.85 -69.87
C ARG A 720 -5.07 -36.29 -69.58
N GLY A 721 -4.66 -37.21 -70.45
CA GLY A 721 -4.79 -38.64 -70.21
C GLY A 721 -3.79 -39.17 -69.18
N LEU A 722 -4.01 -40.39 -68.68
CA LEU A 722 -3.17 -41.04 -67.65
C LEU A 722 -1.68 -41.11 -68.01
N THR A 723 -1.34 -41.23 -69.30
CA THR A 723 0.05 -41.27 -69.77
C THR A 723 0.74 -39.91 -69.80
N GLY A 724 0.00 -38.82 -69.55
CA GLY A 724 0.44 -37.44 -69.70
C GLY A 724 0.16 -36.82 -71.07
N ALA A 725 -0.43 -37.57 -72.00
CA ALA A 725 -0.82 -37.07 -73.32
C ALA A 725 -1.97 -36.05 -73.20
N LEU A 726 -1.88 -34.95 -73.94
CA LEU A 726 -3.00 -34.02 -74.12
C LEU A 726 -3.92 -34.59 -75.21
N VAL A 727 -5.20 -34.74 -74.87
CA VAL A 727 -6.23 -35.37 -75.71
C VAL A 727 -7.33 -34.36 -75.99
N ASP A 728 -7.86 -34.38 -77.20
CA ASP A 728 -9.09 -33.67 -77.55
C ASP A 728 -10.23 -34.19 -76.66
N PRO A 729 -11.04 -33.31 -76.02
CA PRO A 729 -12.15 -33.74 -75.16
C PRO A 729 -13.11 -34.73 -75.84
N GLY A 730 -13.35 -34.59 -77.16
CA GLY A 730 -14.20 -35.51 -77.91
C GLY A 730 -13.65 -36.94 -78.04
N ASP A 731 -12.34 -37.12 -77.79
CA ASP A 731 -11.66 -38.42 -77.81
C ASP A 731 -11.33 -38.95 -76.41
N ALA A 732 -11.45 -38.14 -75.36
CA ALA A 732 -11.16 -38.53 -73.98
C ALA A 732 -12.34 -39.27 -73.33
N LEU A 733 -12.05 -40.25 -72.47
CA LEU A 733 -13.06 -41.03 -71.75
C LEU A 733 -12.72 -41.07 -70.26
N VAL A 734 -13.71 -40.83 -69.39
CA VAL A 734 -13.54 -40.98 -67.94
C VAL A 734 -13.74 -42.43 -67.52
N LEU A 735 -12.79 -42.99 -66.78
CA LEU A 735 -12.89 -44.36 -66.25
C LEU A 735 -13.86 -44.41 -65.07
N ASP A 736 -15.01 -45.08 -65.25
CA ASP A 736 -16.04 -45.24 -64.24
C ASP A 736 -16.21 -46.70 -63.77
N ALA A 737 -16.00 -47.64 -64.68
CA ALA A 737 -16.02 -49.07 -64.39
C ALA A 737 -14.62 -49.70 -64.48
N PRO A 738 -14.16 -50.45 -63.45
CA PRO A 738 -12.79 -50.92 -63.38
C PRO A 738 -12.41 -51.96 -64.45
N TRP A 739 -13.37 -52.71 -65.00
CA TRP A 739 -13.11 -53.67 -66.09
C TRP A 739 -12.83 -52.97 -67.43
N LEU A 740 -13.19 -51.69 -67.57
CA LEU A 740 -12.90 -50.88 -68.77
C LEU A 740 -11.45 -50.37 -68.81
N ALA A 741 -10.72 -50.42 -67.69
CA ALA A 741 -9.33 -49.95 -67.63
C ALA A 741 -8.40 -50.72 -68.58
N ALA A 742 -8.68 -52.00 -68.81
CA ALA A 742 -7.96 -52.81 -69.79
C ALA A 742 -8.45 -52.62 -71.23
N ALA A 743 -9.57 -51.90 -71.41
CA ALA A 743 -10.29 -51.80 -72.67
C ALA A 743 -10.05 -50.50 -73.44
N VAL A 744 -9.76 -49.42 -72.73
CA VAL A 744 -9.49 -48.11 -73.32
C VAL A 744 -7.97 -47.90 -73.45
N PRO A 745 -7.47 -47.37 -74.59
CA PRO A 745 -6.08 -46.93 -74.69
C PRO A 745 -5.72 -45.96 -73.57
N ARG A 746 -4.56 -46.16 -72.92
CA ARG A 746 -4.18 -45.42 -71.71
C ARG A 746 -4.03 -43.92 -71.96
N GLU A 747 -3.70 -43.55 -73.20
CA GLU A 747 -3.52 -42.18 -73.63
C GLU A 747 -4.84 -41.41 -73.65
N ARG A 748 -5.96 -42.09 -73.91
CA ARG A 748 -7.32 -41.49 -73.99
C ARG A 748 -8.07 -41.53 -72.67
N LEU A 749 -7.48 -42.15 -71.64
CA LEU A 749 -8.15 -42.45 -70.40
C LEU A 749 -7.90 -41.35 -69.36
N VAL A 750 -8.98 -40.71 -68.93
CA VAL A 750 -8.98 -39.77 -67.81
C VAL A 750 -9.34 -40.56 -66.55
N VAL A 751 -8.39 -40.64 -65.61
CA VAL A 751 -8.51 -41.49 -64.43
C VAL A 751 -8.55 -40.62 -63.19
N GLY A 752 -9.58 -40.84 -62.36
CA GLY A 752 -9.68 -40.37 -60.99
C GLY A 752 -10.15 -41.50 -60.07
N SER A 753 -10.86 -41.17 -58.99
CA SER A 753 -11.58 -42.16 -58.20
C SER A 753 -12.81 -42.65 -58.97
N LEU A 754 -13.08 -43.96 -58.96
CA LEU A 754 -14.27 -44.50 -59.63
C LEU A 754 -15.57 -44.04 -58.95
N ASP A 755 -15.53 -43.78 -57.65
CA ASP A 755 -16.70 -43.35 -56.88
C ASP A 755 -17.15 -41.94 -57.26
N THR A 756 -16.24 -41.11 -57.78
CA THR A 756 -16.49 -39.73 -58.22
C THR A 756 -16.35 -39.57 -59.74
N ALA A 757 -16.37 -40.67 -60.50
CA ALA A 757 -16.16 -40.64 -61.94
C ALA A 757 -17.24 -39.84 -62.70
N GLU A 758 -18.49 -39.89 -62.24
CA GLU A 758 -19.60 -39.10 -62.79
C GLU A 758 -19.34 -37.60 -62.59
N ALA A 759 -18.95 -37.18 -61.39
CA ALA A 759 -18.60 -35.78 -61.11
C ALA A 759 -17.38 -35.29 -61.93
N LEU A 760 -16.39 -36.16 -62.19
CA LEU A 760 -15.26 -35.84 -63.06
C LEU A 760 -15.67 -35.69 -64.53
N ALA A 761 -16.58 -36.55 -64.99
CA ALA A 761 -17.15 -36.49 -66.33
C ALA A 761 -17.96 -35.20 -66.52
N ASP A 762 -18.78 -34.83 -65.54
CA ASP A 762 -19.55 -33.58 -65.57
C ASP A 762 -18.64 -32.34 -65.52
N LEU A 763 -17.61 -32.34 -64.65
CA LEU A 763 -16.65 -31.23 -64.53
C LEU A 763 -15.89 -30.96 -65.83
N LEU A 764 -15.54 -32.00 -66.59
CA LEU A 764 -14.74 -31.90 -67.81
C LEU A 764 -15.59 -31.96 -69.11
N ASP A 765 -16.91 -32.10 -68.99
CA ASP A 765 -17.84 -32.38 -70.10
C ASP A 765 -17.38 -33.57 -70.96
N LEU A 766 -17.04 -34.68 -70.31
CA LEU A 766 -16.55 -35.91 -70.94
C LEU A 766 -17.52 -37.08 -70.80
N PRO A 767 -17.61 -37.98 -71.79
CA PRO A 767 -18.41 -39.18 -71.64
C PRO A 767 -17.75 -40.20 -70.69
N LEU A 768 -18.56 -40.85 -69.85
CA LEU A 768 -18.16 -42.03 -69.09
C LEU A 768 -17.80 -43.18 -70.03
N ALA A 769 -16.74 -43.93 -69.72
CA ALA A 769 -16.29 -45.06 -70.52
C ALA A 769 -17.38 -46.13 -70.69
N SER A 770 -18.16 -46.41 -69.64
CA SER A 770 -19.27 -47.39 -69.72
C SER A 770 -20.43 -46.95 -70.60
N ALA A 771 -20.67 -45.64 -70.72
CA ALA A 771 -21.69 -45.07 -71.59
C ALA A 771 -21.24 -45.04 -73.06
N ALA A 772 -19.94 -44.82 -73.29
CA ALA A 772 -19.36 -44.68 -74.62
C ALA A 772 -18.94 -46.01 -75.27
N ILE A 773 -18.75 -47.08 -74.49
CA ILE A 773 -18.24 -48.37 -74.96
C ILE A 773 -19.21 -49.50 -74.61
N ARG A 774 -19.59 -50.29 -75.62
CA ARG A 774 -20.32 -51.54 -75.43
C ARG A 774 -19.45 -52.74 -75.79
N GLY A 775 -19.38 -53.72 -74.90
CA GLY A 775 -18.60 -54.93 -75.10
C GLY A 775 -19.46 -56.18 -75.17
N THR A 776 -19.26 -56.99 -76.22
CA THR A 776 -19.84 -58.34 -76.34
C THR A 776 -18.76 -59.38 -76.19
N VAL A 777 -18.92 -60.31 -75.25
CA VAL A 777 -18.00 -61.45 -75.07
C VAL A 777 -18.13 -62.40 -76.27
N THR A 778 -17.04 -62.65 -76.98
CA THR A 778 -17.03 -63.50 -78.20
C THR A 778 -16.68 -64.96 -77.92
N GLY A 779 -16.07 -65.25 -76.76
CA GLY A 779 -15.64 -66.58 -76.35
C GLY A 779 -16.72 -67.42 -75.64
N SER A 780 -16.60 -68.74 -75.72
CA SER A 780 -17.46 -69.68 -74.98
C SER A 780 -16.88 -69.96 -73.59
N GLY A 781 -17.52 -69.43 -72.55
CA GLY A 781 -17.13 -69.64 -71.15
C GLY A 781 -17.95 -70.71 -70.43
N ARG A 782 -17.43 -71.22 -69.31
CA ARG A 782 -18.12 -72.16 -68.42
C ARG A 782 -18.81 -71.39 -67.29
N ALA A 783 -20.12 -71.54 -67.16
CA ALA A 783 -20.87 -71.00 -66.02
C ALA A 783 -20.46 -71.70 -64.71
N SER A 784 -20.20 -70.91 -63.67
CA SER A 784 -19.79 -71.34 -62.34
C SER A 784 -20.35 -70.41 -61.26
N SER A 785 -19.95 -70.64 -60.02
CA SER A 785 -20.31 -69.82 -58.85
C SER A 785 -19.07 -69.45 -58.05
N TRP A 786 -19.11 -68.32 -57.34
CA TRP A 786 -17.96 -67.78 -56.61
C TRP A 786 -17.39 -68.75 -55.57
N ASP A 787 -18.22 -69.59 -54.93
CA ASP A 787 -17.78 -70.63 -53.99
C ASP A 787 -16.92 -71.74 -54.64
N ARG A 788 -16.95 -71.86 -55.97
CA ARG A 788 -16.27 -72.91 -56.74
C ARG A 788 -15.05 -72.42 -57.50
N GLU A 789 -14.84 -71.10 -57.56
CA GLU A 789 -13.77 -70.47 -58.34
C GLU A 789 -12.84 -69.67 -57.40
N PRO A 790 -11.96 -70.34 -56.63
CA PRO A 790 -11.08 -69.68 -55.66
C PRO A 790 -10.14 -68.65 -56.31
N ALA A 791 -9.76 -68.87 -57.58
CA ALA A 791 -8.95 -67.92 -58.33
C ALA A 791 -9.69 -66.61 -58.62
N ALA A 792 -10.98 -66.66 -58.95
CA ALA A 792 -11.82 -65.48 -59.16
C ALA A 792 -12.13 -64.74 -57.85
N VAL A 793 -12.21 -65.46 -56.74
CA VAL A 793 -12.37 -64.84 -55.41
C VAL A 793 -11.11 -64.11 -54.96
N LEU A 794 -9.94 -64.78 -55.04
CA LEU A 794 -8.64 -64.19 -54.69
C LEU A 794 -8.34 -62.94 -55.53
N ALA A 795 -8.69 -63.01 -56.80
CA ALA A 795 -8.66 -61.95 -57.78
C ALA A 795 -9.36 -60.66 -57.33
N PHE A 796 -10.65 -60.75 -56.97
CA PHE A 796 -11.42 -59.59 -56.51
C PHE A 796 -10.93 -59.09 -55.15
N ALA A 797 -10.55 -60.00 -54.25
CA ALA A 797 -9.95 -59.63 -52.97
C ALA A 797 -8.62 -58.87 -53.15
N ALA A 798 -7.77 -59.27 -54.10
CA ALA A 798 -6.52 -58.58 -54.42
C ALA A 798 -6.73 -57.19 -55.06
N LEU A 799 -7.87 -56.98 -55.72
CA LEU A 799 -8.30 -55.66 -56.21
C LEU A 799 -9.03 -54.82 -55.15
N GLY A 800 -9.18 -55.33 -53.92
CA GLY A 800 -9.93 -54.66 -52.85
C GLY A 800 -11.42 -54.50 -53.16
N ARG A 801 -12.00 -55.38 -53.98
CA ARG A 801 -13.41 -55.32 -54.41
C ARG A 801 -14.26 -56.36 -53.68
N ASP A 802 -15.48 -55.99 -53.36
CA ASP A 802 -16.49 -56.93 -52.88
C ASP A 802 -16.84 -57.97 -53.95
N LEU A 803 -17.14 -59.19 -53.50
CA LEU A 803 -17.53 -60.27 -54.40
C LEU A 803 -18.95 -60.00 -54.95
N PRO A 804 -19.13 -59.94 -56.28
CA PRO A 804 -20.44 -59.75 -56.89
C PRO A 804 -21.44 -60.85 -56.49
N HIS A 805 -22.71 -60.48 -56.36
CA HIS A 805 -23.79 -61.46 -56.26
C HIS A 805 -24.18 -61.98 -57.65
N GLY A 806 -24.14 -63.29 -57.87
CA GLY A 806 -24.58 -63.90 -59.12
C GLY A 806 -23.65 -64.99 -59.66
N PRO A 807 -23.95 -65.55 -60.85
CA PRO A 807 -23.08 -66.51 -61.51
C PRO A 807 -21.82 -65.82 -62.06
N VAL A 808 -20.71 -66.56 -62.07
CA VAL A 808 -19.45 -66.15 -62.72
C VAL A 808 -19.20 -67.06 -63.92
N VAL A 809 -18.81 -66.49 -65.06
CA VAL A 809 -18.49 -67.26 -66.26
C VAL A 809 -16.99 -67.23 -66.48
N VAL A 810 -16.37 -68.39 -66.40
CA VAL A 810 -14.91 -68.53 -66.48
C VAL A 810 -14.51 -68.97 -67.89
N HIS A 811 -13.59 -68.24 -68.50
CA HIS A 811 -13.11 -68.44 -69.87
C HIS A 811 -11.63 -68.81 -69.88
N PRO A 812 -11.16 -69.76 -70.71
CA PRO A 812 -9.73 -70.02 -70.86
C PRO A 812 -8.94 -68.78 -71.32
N ARG A 813 -9.56 -67.97 -72.19
CA ARG A 813 -9.12 -66.63 -72.57
C ARG A 813 -10.38 -65.77 -72.78
N LEU A 814 -10.51 -64.71 -72.01
CA LEU A 814 -11.64 -63.79 -72.13
C LEU A 814 -11.35 -62.73 -73.20
N THR A 815 -12.08 -62.80 -74.31
CA THR A 815 -12.03 -61.83 -75.41
C THR A 815 -13.37 -61.10 -75.51
N VAL A 816 -13.30 -59.77 -75.62
CA VAL A 816 -14.46 -58.89 -75.72
C VAL A 816 -14.34 -58.06 -76.99
N LYS A 817 -15.38 -58.12 -77.84
CA LYS A 817 -15.52 -57.22 -78.98
C LYS A 817 -16.18 -55.93 -78.50
N LEU A 818 -15.43 -54.84 -78.54
CA LEU A 818 -15.88 -53.50 -78.18
C LEU A 818 -16.46 -52.79 -79.40
N THR A 819 -17.46 -51.94 -79.17
CA THR A 819 -18.09 -51.06 -80.15
C THR A 819 -18.41 -49.72 -79.47
N GLY A 820 -18.47 -48.63 -80.25
CA GLY A 820 -18.68 -47.27 -79.73
C GLY A 820 -17.44 -46.41 -79.90
N ALA A 821 -17.01 -45.71 -78.83
CA ALA A 821 -15.81 -44.87 -78.85
C ALA A 821 -14.50 -45.66 -79.07
N VAL A 822 -14.54 -46.98 -78.79
CA VAL A 822 -13.47 -47.94 -79.08
C VAL A 822 -14.08 -49.12 -79.85
N ASP A 823 -13.66 -49.32 -81.10
CA ASP A 823 -14.11 -50.42 -81.97
C ASP A 823 -12.93 -51.37 -82.26
N THR A 824 -12.76 -52.36 -81.39
CA THR A 824 -11.71 -53.38 -81.50
C THR A 824 -12.06 -54.64 -80.71
N GLU A 825 -11.38 -55.74 -80.98
CA GLU A 825 -11.48 -56.97 -80.20
C GLU A 825 -10.24 -57.14 -79.32
N ILE A 826 -10.45 -57.24 -78.01
CA ILE A 826 -9.37 -57.25 -77.02
C ILE A 826 -9.48 -58.42 -76.05
N ALA A 827 -8.34 -58.84 -75.52
CA ALA A 827 -8.30 -59.80 -74.41
C ALA A 827 -8.23 -59.02 -73.09
N VAL A 828 -9.17 -59.31 -72.17
CA VAL A 828 -9.25 -58.65 -70.87
C VAL A 828 -9.21 -59.69 -69.75
N PRO A 829 -8.68 -59.35 -68.57
CA PRO A 829 -8.66 -60.27 -67.44
C PRO A 829 -10.08 -60.56 -66.94
N TRP A 830 -10.95 -59.55 -66.91
CA TRP A 830 -12.35 -59.68 -66.53
C TRP A 830 -13.23 -58.66 -67.27
N TRP A 831 -14.53 -58.94 -67.30
CA TRP A 831 -15.54 -58.10 -67.94
C TRP A 831 -16.89 -58.29 -67.25
N VAL A 832 -17.72 -57.25 -67.17
CA VAL A 832 -19.12 -57.36 -66.75
C VAL A 832 -20.01 -57.07 -67.96
N ASP A 833 -20.86 -58.02 -68.33
CA ASP A 833 -21.76 -57.86 -69.48
C ASP A 833 -23.00 -56.99 -69.16
N GLU A 834 -23.80 -56.67 -70.17
CA GLU A 834 -25.02 -55.85 -70.02
C GLU A 834 -26.07 -56.48 -69.09
N GLN A 835 -25.97 -57.78 -68.80
CA GLN A 835 -26.87 -58.49 -67.88
C GLN A 835 -26.33 -58.50 -66.44
N GLY A 836 -25.18 -57.87 -66.19
CA GLY A 836 -24.50 -57.87 -64.90
C GLY A 836 -23.73 -59.15 -64.61
N THR A 837 -23.54 -60.03 -65.60
CA THR A 837 -22.79 -61.28 -65.44
C THR A 837 -21.30 -60.98 -65.46
N THR A 838 -20.59 -61.46 -64.43
CA THR A 838 -19.13 -61.33 -64.38
C THR A 838 -18.47 -62.44 -65.18
N HIS A 839 -17.61 -62.05 -66.11
CA HIS A 839 -16.75 -62.94 -66.89
C HIS A 839 -15.30 -62.78 -66.44
N CYS A 840 -14.60 -63.90 -66.21
CA CYS A 840 -13.19 -63.90 -65.81
C CYS A 840 -12.38 -64.85 -66.70
N SER A 841 -11.11 -64.51 -66.94
CA SER A 841 -10.15 -65.44 -67.54
C SER A 841 -9.64 -66.45 -66.49
N GLU A 842 -9.47 -67.74 -66.87
CA GLU A 842 -8.85 -68.79 -66.02
C GLU A 842 -7.42 -68.40 -65.61
N SER A 843 -6.74 -67.67 -66.49
CA SER A 843 -5.37 -67.19 -66.31
C SER A 843 -5.24 -65.95 -65.41
N TRP A 844 -6.28 -65.59 -64.63
CA TRP A 844 -6.27 -64.40 -63.78
C TRP A 844 -5.05 -64.30 -62.86
N ALA A 845 -4.51 -65.46 -62.45
CA ALA A 845 -3.36 -65.58 -61.55
C ALA A 845 -1.99 -65.45 -62.22
N GLU A 846 -1.88 -65.53 -63.56
CA GLU A 846 -0.57 -65.60 -64.25
C GLU A 846 -0.23 -64.37 -65.11
N GLY A 847 -1.16 -63.44 -65.37
CA GLY A 847 -0.94 -62.38 -66.36
C GLY A 847 -1.34 -60.95 -65.98
N THR A 848 -1.89 -60.70 -64.80
CA THR A 848 -2.53 -59.40 -64.48
C THR A 848 -1.58 -58.29 -64.05
N TRP A 849 -0.30 -58.58 -63.78
CA TRP A 849 0.69 -57.57 -63.40
C TRP A 849 2.10 -57.82 -63.98
N GLY A 850 2.18 -58.29 -65.22
CA GLY A 850 3.48 -58.37 -65.91
C GLY A 850 3.48 -59.24 -67.15
N ALA A 851 3.43 -58.58 -68.31
CA ALA A 851 4.07 -58.93 -69.59
C ALA A 851 3.19 -58.52 -70.78
N ALA A 852 3.07 -57.22 -71.03
CA ALA A 852 2.91 -56.77 -72.41
C ALA A 852 4.30 -56.89 -73.06
N GLY A 853 4.46 -57.91 -73.89
CA GLY A 853 5.63 -58.06 -74.74
C GLY A 853 5.76 -56.86 -75.67
N VAL A 854 6.87 -56.15 -75.56
CA VAL A 854 7.45 -55.38 -76.66
C VAL A 854 8.27 -56.36 -77.50
N VAL A 855 7.94 -56.43 -78.79
CA VAL A 855 8.94 -56.60 -79.85
C VAL A 855 9.36 -55.20 -80.26
#